data_AF-A0A497D6D8-F1
#
_entry.id   AF-A0A497D6D8-F1
#
_cell.length_a   1.000
_cell.length_b   1.000
_cell.length_c   1.000
_cell.angle_alpha   90.00
_cell.angle_beta   90.00
_cell.angle_gamma   90.00
#
_symmetry.space_group_name_H-M   'P 1'
#
loop_
_entity.id
_entity.type
_entity.pdbx_description
1 polymer ?
#
loop_
_entity_poly.entity_id
_entity_poly.type
_entity_poly.pdbx_seq_one_letter_code
_entity_poly.pdbx_strand_id
1 'polypeptide(L)'
;MPKHPFDAVIFDLDGVITKTAATHSHAWKKMFDDYLLKREEKFGEPFKEFTSEDYLHYVDGKPRYDGVKSFLMSRNIELVFGTPDDTPDQETVCGLGNRKNKAFNEVLQKEGVEVYPTTVKLLEQLKEDGVHIGVASSSKNAEAVLTAAELMHFIETRVDGVVSAELGLNGKPAPDIFVTAAKNLGVEPYKAIVVEDATSGVQAGKNGNFGLVLGLAREDNIQTLKANGADIVVEDMGELTIEDFDNWFKKGIENDNWQIAFHDYDPEKEKSREALLTVGNGFFGTRGAMEETTAGKAHYPGTYVAGLYNRLTTSVAGKDVVNEDFVNIPNWLKIGFKIEDENWFSPDEVTINEISRKLDFRSGLVSRIMIVTDDEGRKTKIESYRMASMTERNLAAIKYRITPLNYSGQMSFCSSLDGTITNEGVDRYNSLNQQHLEPLEHSEGENISCLKVRTTQSKIEIAEAARLQFRINGKEQAIDSRVLTDEGIVYTIIDHNARKGETVELQKIVSIYTSQFGDTNICELAIKAADQAPSFDMLLEDSAKVWESIWQKADIRIEGDRISQKLLRMHIYHLMVSASPHNVKLDASVTARGLHGEAYRGHIFWDELFILPFYDIHFPEVARSLLMYRYRRLDSARAYAREYGYEGAMFPWQSGSDGSEETQVLHLNPVTGEWGPDHSSLQR
;
A
#
# COMPACT_ATOMS: atom_id res chain seq x y z
N MET A 1 33.48 -15.22 -15.64
CA MET A 1 32.41 -14.38 -15.08
C MET A 1 31.10 -15.12 -15.31
N PRO A 2 30.16 -15.12 -14.35
CA PRO A 2 28.85 -15.72 -14.58
C PRO A 2 28.20 -15.09 -15.82
N LYS A 3 27.52 -15.92 -16.63
CA LYS A 3 26.89 -15.50 -17.89
C LYS A 3 25.69 -14.58 -17.63
N HIS A 4 25.03 -14.78 -16.49
CA HIS A 4 23.82 -14.08 -16.06
C HIS A 4 24.04 -13.43 -14.67
N PRO A 5 23.25 -12.41 -14.31
CA PRO A 5 23.26 -11.78 -12.98
C PRO A 5 22.54 -12.62 -11.90
N PHE A 6 21.93 -13.74 -12.28
CA PHE A 6 21.30 -14.73 -11.42
C PHE A 6 21.96 -16.09 -11.64
N ASP A 7 21.93 -16.93 -10.60
CA ASP A 7 22.68 -18.19 -10.57
C ASP A 7 21.75 -19.43 -10.57
N ALA A 8 20.46 -19.27 -10.22
CA ALA A 8 19.50 -20.37 -10.15
C ALA A 8 18.07 -19.97 -10.53
N VAL A 9 17.29 -20.96 -11.00
CA VAL A 9 15.83 -20.89 -11.11
C VAL A 9 15.22 -22.09 -10.39
N ILE A 10 14.29 -21.82 -9.49
CA ILE A 10 13.60 -22.81 -8.67
C ILE A 10 12.12 -22.77 -9.06
N PHE A 11 11.65 -23.87 -9.63
CA PHE A 11 10.30 -23.99 -10.13
C PHE A 11 9.43 -24.71 -9.10
N ASP A 12 8.19 -24.24 -8.94
CA ASP A 12 7.14 -25.20 -8.57
C ASP A 12 6.97 -26.24 -9.68
N LEU A 13 6.40 -27.38 -9.34
CA LEU A 13 6.19 -28.47 -10.28
C LEU A 13 4.82 -28.38 -10.94
N ASP A 14 3.78 -28.33 -10.12
CA ASP A 14 2.39 -28.49 -10.52
C ASP A 14 1.88 -27.16 -11.08
N GLY A 15 1.34 -27.14 -12.31
CA GLY A 15 0.88 -25.90 -12.96
C GLY A 15 2.00 -25.02 -13.55
N VAL A 16 3.25 -25.25 -13.17
CA VAL A 16 4.42 -24.56 -13.72
C VAL A 16 5.15 -25.40 -14.77
N ILE A 17 5.65 -26.59 -14.40
CA ILE A 17 6.35 -27.51 -15.31
C ILE A 17 5.35 -28.52 -15.90
N THR A 18 4.45 -29.06 -15.08
CA THR A 18 3.52 -30.14 -15.44
C THR A 18 2.06 -29.73 -15.30
N LYS A 19 1.18 -30.24 -16.17
CA LYS A 19 -0.28 -29.99 -16.12
C LYS A 19 -1.00 -30.90 -15.11
N THR A 20 -0.38 -31.13 -13.97
CA THR A 20 -0.85 -32.08 -12.93
C THR A 20 -1.78 -31.44 -11.91
N ALA A 21 -1.95 -30.11 -11.92
CA ALA A 21 -2.87 -29.39 -11.04
C ALA A 21 -4.31 -29.92 -11.16
N ALA A 22 -4.81 -30.08 -12.39
CA ALA A 22 -6.15 -30.66 -12.64
C ALA A 22 -6.26 -32.10 -12.12
N THR A 23 -5.22 -32.92 -12.33
CA THR A 23 -5.16 -34.30 -11.82
C THR A 23 -5.14 -34.36 -10.30
N HIS A 24 -4.44 -33.43 -9.65
CA HIS A 24 -4.43 -33.28 -8.20
C HIS A 24 -5.80 -32.86 -7.66
N SER A 25 -6.43 -31.87 -8.28
CA SER A 25 -7.79 -31.42 -7.94
C SER A 25 -8.80 -32.56 -8.08
N HIS A 26 -8.74 -33.32 -9.18
CA HIS A 26 -9.61 -34.48 -9.39
C HIS A 26 -9.40 -35.59 -8.33
N ALA A 27 -8.14 -35.90 -8.00
CA ALA A 27 -7.83 -36.88 -6.97
C ALA A 27 -8.31 -36.45 -5.57
N TRP A 28 -8.25 -35.14 -5.26
CA TRP A 28 -8.81 -34.57 -4.04
C TRP A 28 -10.33 -34.66 -4.01
N LYS A 29 -11.00 -34.19 -5.08
CA LYS A 29 -12.46 -34.26 -5.21
C LYS A 29 -12.96 -35.68 -5.03
N LYS A 30 -12.38 -36.63 -5.76
CA LYS A 30 -12.74 -38.05 -5.64
C LYS A 30 -12.59 -38.54 -4.20
N MET A 31 -11.46 -38.27 -3.55
CA MET A 31 -11.22 -38.74 -2.18
C MET A 31 -12.21 -38.12 -1.18
N PHE A 32 -12.44 -36.81 -1.25
CA PHE A 32 -13.37 -36.13 -0.34
C PHE A 32 -14.82 -36.52 -0.61
N ASP A 33 -15.26 -36.56 -1.87
CA ASP A 33 -16.63 -36.92 -2.22
C ASP A 33 -16.91 -38.38 -1.84
N ASP A 34 -15.99 -39.31 -2.09
CA ASP A 34 -16.10 -40.71 -1.66
C ASP A 34 -16.20 -40.81 -0.12
N TYR A 35 -15.52 -39.94 0.61
CA TYR A 35 -15.58 -39.90 2.08
C TYR A 35 -16.89 -39.30 2.59
N LEU A 36 -17.33 -38.18 2.00
CA LEU A 36 -18.55 -37.48 2.37
C LEU A 36 -19.81 -38.30 2.05
N LEU A 37 -19.85 -39.01 0.92
CA LEU A 37 -20.93 -39.94 0.59
C LEU A 37 -21.05 -41.07 1.61
N LYS A 38 -19.92 -41.66 2.05
CA LYS A 38 -19.93 -42.68 3.11
C LYS A 38 -20.42 -42.13 4.45
N ARG A 39 -20.17 -40.85 4.74
CA ARG A 39 -20.70 -40.19 5.94
C ARG A 39 -22.19 -39.94 5.84
N GLU A 40 -22.69 -39.52 4.68
CA GLU A 40 -24.13 -39.38 4.43
C GLU A 40 -24.84 -40.71 4.69
N GLU A 41 -24.33 -41.82 4.14
CA GLU A 41 -24.89 -43.16 4.35
C GLU A 41 -24.85 -43.60 5.83
N LYS A 42 -23.77 -43.26 6.55
CA LYS A 42 -23.52 -43.76 7.92
C LYS A 42 -24.17 -42.90 9.01
N PHE A 43 -24.22 -41.60 8.83
CA PHE A 43 -24.63 -40.62 9.85
C PHE A 43 -25.85 -39.78 9.45
N GLY A 44 -26.32 -39.87 8.20
CA GLY A 44 -27.46 -39.08 7.70
C GLY A 44 -27.14 -37.59 7.49
N GLU A 45 -25.86 -37.24 7.35
CA GLU A 45 -25.41 -35.87 7.06
C GLU A 45 -25.63 -35.53 5.58
N PRO A 46 -26.10 -34.31 5.23
CA PRO A 46 -26.34 -33.97 3.82
C PRO A 46 -25.03 -33.92 3.03
N PHE A 47 -24.96 -34.65 1.92
CA PHE A 47 -23.83 -34.57 1.00
C PHE A 47 -23.74 -33.17 0.38
N LYS A 48 -22.61 -32.52 0.61
CA LYS A 48 -22.21 -31.31 -0.11
C LYS A 48 -20.88 -31.59 -0.77
N GLU A 49 -20.85 -31.57 -2.09
CA GLU A 49 -19.65 -31.90 -2.86
C GLU A 49 -18.45 -31.00 -2.52
N PHE A 50 -17.25 -31.53 -2.75
CA PHE A 50 -16.01 -30.75 -2.79
C PHE A 50 -15.93 -29.97 -4.12
N THR A 51 -15.79 -28.65 -4.02
CA THR A 51 -15.75 -27.74 -5.17
C THR A 51 -14.34 -27.23 -5.46
N SER A 52 -14.15 -26.58 -6.62
CA SER A 52 -12.88 -25.89 -6.92
C SER A 52 -12.57 -24.76 -5.93
N GLU A 53 -13.60 -24.08 -5.42
CA GLU A 53 -13.43 -23.04 -4.39
C GLU A 53 -12.95 -23.62 -3.05
N ASP A 54 -13.45 -24.79 -2.67
CA ASP A 54 -12.95 -25.52 -1.50
C ASP A 54 -11.48 -25.92 -1.67
N TYR A 55 -11.07 -26.32 -2.88
CA TYR A 55 -9.67 -26.60 -3.19
C TYR A 55 -8.79 -25.37 -2.94
N LEU A 56 -9.12 -24.24 -3.56
CA LEU A 56 -8.34 -23.00 -3.45
C LEU A 56 -8.23 -22.49 -2.00
N HIS A 57 -9.31 -22.55 -1.21
CA HIS A 57 -9.30 -22.03 0.16
C HIS A 57 -8.67 -22.97 1.18
N TYR A 58 -8.93 -24.27 1.06
CA TYR A 58 -8.64 -25.21 2.14
C TYR A 58 -7.45 -26.13 1.84
N VAL A 59 -7.15 -26.41 0.58
CA VAL A 59 -6.20 -27.46 0.20
C VAL A 59 -4.99 -26.93 -0.56
N ASP A 60 -5.20 -25.99 -1.47
CA ASP A 60 -4.17 -25.50 -2.38
C ASP A 60 -2.97 -24.90 -1.63
N GLY A 61 -1.76 -25.20 -2.11
CA GLY A 61 -0.50 -24.80 -1.49
C GLY A 61 -0.13 -25.46 -0.15
N LYS A 62 -1.08 -26.08 0.57
CA LYS A 62 -0.85 -26.64 1.91
C LYS A 62 -0.22 -28.05 1.87
N PRO A 63 0.53 -28.44 2.92
CA PRO A 63 0.93 -29.84 3.10
C PRO A 63 -0.28 -30.76 3.11
N ARG A 64 -0.13 -31.96 2.53
CA ARG A 64 -1.21 -32.92 2.28
C ARG A 64 -2.17 -33.14 3.45
N TYR A 65 -1.64 -33.42 4.64
CA TYR A 65 -2.47 -33.74 5.80
C TYR A 65 -3.13 -32.49 6.39
N ASP A 66 -2.46 -31.34 6.31
CA ASP A 66 -3.03 -30.06 6.73
C ASP A 66 -4.15 -29.62 5.80
N GLY A 67 -4.04 -29.86 4.49
CA GLY A 67 -5.13 -29.66 3.53
C GLY A 67 -6.37 -30.51 3.86
N VAL A 68 -6.18 -31.80 4.18
CA VAL A 68 -7.27 -32.67 4.65
C VAL A 68 -7.92 -32.12 5.91
N LYS A 69 -7.11 -31.78 6.92
CA LYS A 69 -7.60 -31.24 8.18
C LYS A 69 -8.37 -29.94 7.97
N SER A 70 -7.79 -29.01 7.21
CA SER A 70 -8.38 -27.69 6.94
C SER A 70 -9.74 -27.81 6.26
N PHE A 71 -9.88 -28.69 5.27
CA PHE A 71 -11.17 -28.90 4.61
C PHE A 71 -12.19 -29.59 5.52
N LEU A 72 -11.80 -30.65 6.24
CA LEU A 72 -12.73 -31.33 7.14
C LEU A 72 -13.25 -30.40 8.24
N MET A 73 -12.38 -29.55 8.79
CA MET A 73 -12.79 -28.52 9.75
C MET A 73 -13.78 -27.51 9.15
N SER A 74 -13.64 -27.12 7.88
CA SER A 74 -14.62 -26.24 7.23
C SER A 74 -16.00 -26.89 7.05
N ARG A 75 -16.06 -28.22 7.16
CA ARG A 75 -17.30 -29.02 7.17
C ARG A 75 -17.72 -29.47 8.57
N ASN A 76 -17.12 -28.95 9.64
CA ASN A 76 -17.33 -29.37 11.03
C ASN A 76 -17.10 -30.87 11.28
N ILE A 77 -16.20 -31.48 10.51
CA ILE A 77 -15.81 -32.89 10.67
C ILE A 77 -14.49 -32.94 11.42
N GLU A 78 -14.50 -33.49 12.63
CA GLU A 78 -13.29 -33.76 13.40
C GLU A 78 -12.88 -35.23 13.26
N LEU A 79 -11.68 -35.45 12.72
CA LEU A 79 -11.02 -36.75 12.69
C LEU A 79 -9.73 -36.69 13.51
N VAL A 80 -9.37 -37.83 14.10
CA VAL A 80 -8.03 -38.00 14.69
C VAL A 80 -6.99 -37.77 13.60
N PHE A 81 -5.95 -36.98 13.92
CA PHE A 81 -4.92 -36.63 12.93
C PHE A 81 -4.21 -37.88 12.37
N GLY A 82 -3.97 -38.88 13.21
CA GLY A 82 -3.32 -40.12 12.82
C GLY A 82 -1.80 -40.00 12.68
N THR A 83 -1.19 -40.97 12.03
CA THR A 83 0.25 -40.98 11.73
C THR A 83 0.49 -41.13 10.22
N PRO A 84 1.61 -40.64 9.66
CA PRO A 84 1.92 -40.82 8.24
C PRO A 84 1.92 -42.27 7.75
N ASP A 85 2.14 -43.22 8.66
CA ASP A 85 2.13 -44.68 8.43
C ASP A 85 0.70 -45.27 8.36
N ASP A 86 -0.34 -44.48 8.66
CA ASP A 86 -1.71 -44.94 8.59
C ASP A 86 -2.05 -45.42 7.18
N THR A 87 -2.63 -46.61 7.08
CA THR A 87 -3.03 -47.17 5.79
C THR A 87 -4.14 -46.32 5.18
N PRO A 88 -4.27 -46.31 3.84
CA PRO A 88 -5.37 -45.63 3.18
C PRO A 88 -6.74 -46.02 3.77
N ASP A 89 -6.93 -47.24 4.27
CA ASP A 89 -8.23 -47.68 4.78
C ASP A 89 -8.59 -47.09 6.16
N GLN A 90 -7.61 -46.55 6.91
CA GLN A 90 -7.87 -45.93 8.21
C GLN A 90 -8.62 -44.59 8.07
N GLU A 91 -9.58 -44.36 8.97
CA GLU A 91 -10.39 -43.13 9.02
C GLU A 91 -9.71 -42.07 9.91
N THR A 92 -8.52 -41.64 9.48
CA THR A 92 -7.74 -40.55 10.08
C THR A 92 -7.42 -39.50 9.02
N VAL A 93 -6.98 -38.30 9.44
CA VAL A 93 -6.52 -37.27 8.50
C VAL A 93 -5.37 -37.81 7.62
N CYS A 94 -4.41 -38.52 8.24
CA CYS A 94 -3.31 -39.15 7.51
C CYS A 94 -3.77 -40.26 6.56
N GLY A 95 -4.70 -41.12 6.98
CA GLY A 95 -5.26 -42.19 6.15
C GLY A 95 -5.98 -41.66 4.91
N LEU A 96 -6.82 -40.62 5.05
CA LEU A 96 -7.47 -39.95 3.92
C LEU A 96 -6.47 -39.29 2.97
N GLY A 97 -5.44 -38.63 3.50
CA GLY A 97 -4.33 -38.12 2.68
C GLY A 97 -3.63 -39.23 1.89
N ASN A 98 -3.42 -40.39 2.51
CA ASN A 98 -2.81 -41.56 1.87
C ASN A 98 -3.74 -42.21 0.81
N ARG A 99 -5.08 -42.15 0.97
CA ARG A 99 -6.05 -42.52 -0.10
C ARG A 99 -5.89 -41.66 -1.34
N LYS A 100 -5.83 -40.32 -1.17
CA LYS A 100 -5.60 -39.40 -2.29
C LYS A 100 -4.29 -39.72 -2.99
N ASN A 101 -3.25 -40.05 -2.23
CA ASN A 101 -1.95 -40.41 -2.79
C ASN A 101 -2.02 -41.63 -3.72
N LYS A 102 -2.71 -42.68 -3.25
CA LYS A 102 -2.94 -43.89 -4.04
C LYS A 102 -3.71 -43.57 -5.32
N ALA A 103 -4.82 -42.85 -5.20
CA ALA A 103 -5.64 -42.45 -6.35
C ALA A 103 -4.85 -41.64 -7.39
N PHE A 104 -4.01 -40.70 -6.95
CA PHE A 104 -3.17 -39.91 -7.85
C PHE A 104 -2.14 -40.77 -8.59
N ASN A 105 -1.42 -41.64 -7.88
CA ASN A 105 -0.40 -42.48 -8.50
C ASN A 105 -1.00 -43.49 -9.50
N GLU A 106 -2.22 -43.97 -9.26
CA GLU A 106 -2.94 -44.82 -10.22
C GLU A 106 -3.30 -44.07 -11.51
N VAL A 107 -3.69 -42.79 -11.41
CA VAL A 107 -3.96 -41.95 -12.58
C VAL A 107 -2.65 -41.65 -13.33
N LEU A 108 -1.61 -41.25 -12.60
CA LEU A 108 -0.28 -40.98 -13.15
C LEU A 108 0.28 -42.17 -13.96
N GLN A 109 0.13 -43.39 -13.46
CA GLN A 109 0.60 -44.60 -14.15
C GLN A 109 -0.22 -44.95 -15.39
N LYS A 110 -1.51 -44.61 -15.42
CA LYS A 110 -2.41 -44.92 -16.53
C LYS A 110 -2.36 -43.89 -17.65
N GLU A 111 -2.30 -42.61 -17.28
CA GLU A 111 -2.52 -41.48 -18.17
C GLU A 111 -1.23 -40.71 -18.46
N GLY A 112 -0.16 -40.92 -17.68
CA GLY A 112 1.11 -40.20 -17.84
C GLY A 112 1.05 -38.76 -17.30
N VAL A 113 1.99 -37.92 -17.76
CA VAL A 113 2.08 -36.49 -17.40
C VAL A 113 2.23 -35.66 -18.67
N GLU A 114 1.39 -34.64 -18.81
CA GLU A 114 1.64 -33.57 -19.77
C GLU A 114 2.52 -32.47 -19.16
N VAL A 115 3.45 -31.96 -19.95
CA VAL A 115 4.33 -30.84 -19.61
C VAL A 115 3.91 -29.57 -20.33
N TYR A 116 4.32 -28.41 -19.82
CA TYR A 116 4.23 -27.14 -20.55
C TYR A 116 5.44 -27.00 -21.49
N PRO A 117 5.27 -27.00 -22.83
CA PRO A 117 6.40 -27.01 -23.75
C PRO A 117 7.31 -25.77 -23.61
N THR A 118 6.73 -24.61 -23.31
CA THR A 118 7.46 -23.36 -23.12
C THR A 118 8.29 -23.36 -21.85
N THR A 119 7.79 -23.97 -20.77
CA THR A 119 8.59 -24.21 -19.56
C THR A 119 9.74 -25.17 -19.83
N VAL A 120 9.52 -26.29 -20.54
CA VAL A 120 10.59 -27.26 -20.87
C VAL A 120 11.68 -26.61 -21.72
N LYS A 121 11.29 -25.81 -22.73
CA LYS A 121 12.25 -25.06 -23.55
C LYS A 121 13.11 -24.10 -22.71
N LEU A 122 12.54 -23.49 -21.67
CA LEU A 122 13.31 -22.68 -20.73
C LEU A 122 14.29 -23.53 -19.92
N LEU A 123 13.89 -24.72 -19.42
CA LEU A 123 14.80 -25.63 -18.70
C LEU A 123 16.01 -26.03 -19.56
N GLU A 124 15.79 -26.31 -20.84
CA GLU A 124 16.85 -26.58 -21.82
C GLU A 124 17.83 -25.41 -21.91
N GLN A 125 17.31 -24.19 -22.12
CA GLN A 125 18.13 -23.00 -22.25
C GLN A 125 18.92 -22.68 -20.96
N LEU A 126 18.29 -22.82 -19.79
CA LEU A 126 18.94 -22.60 -18.50
C LEU A 126 20.11 -23.58 -18.30
N LYS A 127 19.92 -24.84 -18.67
CA LYS A 127 20.96 -25.87 -18.58
C LYS A 127 22.12 -25.62 -19.55
N GLU A 128 21.83 -25.19 -20.78
CA GLU A 128 22.85 -24.78 -21.75
C GLU A 128 23.67 -23.58 -21.26
N ASP A 129 23.02 -22.69 -20.53
CA ASP A 129 23.62 -21.46 -19.99
C ASP A 129 24.36 -21.69 -18.66
N GLY A 130 24.29 -22.90 -18.11
CA GLY A 130 24.92 -23.28 -16.85
C GLY A 130 24.25 -22.66 -15.61
N VAL A 131 22.96 -22.32 -15.72
CA VAL A 131 22.15 -21.85 -14.59
C VAL A 131 21.61 -23.05 -13.82
N HIS A 132 21.67 -22.99 -12.49
CA HIS A 132 21.20 -24.09 -11.66
C HIS A 132 19.68 -24.22 -11.67
N ILE A 133 19.18 -25.46 -11.72
CA ILE A 133 17.74 -25.74 -11.80
C ILE A 133 17.29 -26.56 -10.59
N GLY A 134 16.36 -26.01 -9.83
CA GLY A 134 15.72 -26.68 -8.69
C GLY A 134 14.22 -26.84 -8.87
N VAL A 135 13.65 -27.81 -8.17
CA VAL A 135 12.19 -27.97 -8.00
C VAL A 135 11.86 -27.92 -6.51
N ALA A 136 10.83 -27.14 -6.16
CA ALA A 136 10.27 -27.12 -4.81
C ALA A 136 8.74 -27.29 -4.89
N SER A 137 8.18 -28.29 -4.19
CA SER A 137 6.75 -28.62 -4.28
C SER A 137 6.18 -29.05 -2.94
N SER A 138 4.94 -28.67 -2.63
CA SER A 138 4.22 -29.16 -1.45
C SER A 138 3.79 -30.64 -1.59
N SER A 139 3.86 -31.21 -2.80
CA SER A 139 3.44 -32.58 -3.11
C SER A 139 4.51 -33.60 -2.72
N LYS A 140 4.13 -34.74 -2.13
CA LYS A 140 5.05 -35.88 -1.94
C LYS A 140 5.30 -36.68 -3.23
N ASN A 141 4.73 -36.25 -4.37
CA ASN A 141 4.74 -37.02 -5.63
C ASN A 141 5.68 -36.42 -6.68
N ALA A 142 6.45 -35.40 -6.34
CA ALA A 142 7.29 -34.68 -7.29
C ALA A 142 8.29 -35.60 -8.01
N GLU A 143 8.92 -36.53 -7.30
CA GLU A 143 9.80 -37.54 -7.91
C GLU A 143 9.13 -38.37 -9.00
N ALA A 144 7.93 -38.89 -8.70
CA ALA A 144 7.18 -39.74 -9.63
C ALA A 144 6.74 -38.95 -10.86
N VAL A 145 6.28 -37.71 -10.67
CA VAL A 145 5.87 -36.81 -11.74
C VAL A 145 7.06 -36.43 -12.64
N LEU A 146 8.20 -36.03 -12.06
CA LEU A 146 9.41 -35.69 -12.81
C LEU A 146 9.98 -36.89 -13.58
N THR A 147 9.89 -38.10 -13.01
CA THR A 147 10.31 -39.33 -13.68
C THR A 147 9.39 -39.67 -14.84
N ALA A 148 8.07 -39.58 -14.66
CA ALA A 148 7.09 -39.84 -15.71
C ALA A 148 7.16 -38.81 -16.84
N ALA A 149 7.56 -37.57 -16.54
CA ALA A 149 7.79 -36.52 -17.53
C ALA A 149 9.18 -36.59 -18.19
N GLU A 150 10.05 -37.51 -17.77
CA GLU A 150 11.44 -37.65 -18.24
C GLU A 150 12.33 -36.41 -17.96
N LEU A 151 12.00 -35.59 -16.98
CA LEU A 151 12.68 -34.30 -16.71
C LEU A 151 13.74 -34.35 -15.60
N MET A 152 13.90 -35.48 -14.91
CA MET A 152 14.86 -35.63 -13.79
C MET A 152 16.30 -35.21 -14.14
N HIS A 153 16.70 -35.34 -15.39
CA HIS A 153 18.04 -35.00 -15.86
C HIS A 153 18.33 -33.48 -15.96
N PHE A 154 17.32 -32.63 -15.80
CA PHE A 154 17.49 -31.17 -15.66
C PHE A 154 17.65 -30.74 -14.19
N ILE A 155 17.09 -31.50 -13.25
CA ILE A 155 16.86 -31.02 -11.88
C ILE A 155 18.03 -31.41 -10.97
N GLU A 156 18.73 -30.42 -10.43
CA GLU A 156 19.87 -30.62 -9.53
C GLU A 156 19.46 -30.78 -8.07
N THR A 157 18.33 -30.17 -7.67
CA THR A 157 17.74 -30.34 -6.34
C THR A 157 16.23 -30.46 -6.42
N ARG A 158 15.67 -31.32 -5.56
CA ARG A 158 14.23 -31.48 -5.36
C ARG A 158 13.93 -31.31 -3.88
N VAL A 159 13.15 -30.30 -3.53
CA VAL A 159 12.63 -30.09 -2.16
C VAL A 159 11.12 -30.26 -2.20
N ASP A 160 10.68 -31.50 -2.06
CA ASP A 160 9.27 -31.87 -2.15
C ASP A 160 8.64 -32.16 -0.78
N GLY A 161 7.38 -32.59 -0.75
CA GLY A 161 6.68 -32.92 0.49
C GLY A 161 7.28 -34.09 1.28
N VAL A 162 8.16 -34.91 0.69
CA VAL A 162 8.92 -35.95 1.40
C VAL A 162 10.09 -35.30 2.12
N VAL A 163 10.91 -34.55 1.38
CA VAL A 163 12.08 -33.83 1.92
C VAL A 163 11.66 -32.82 3.00
N SER A 164 10.56 -32.10 2.78
CA SER A 164 9.98 -31.17 3.76
C SER A 164 9.63 -31.87 5.07
N ALA A 165 9.06 -33.08 5.02
CA ALA A 165 8.73 -33.84 6.21
C ALA A 165 9.97 -34.40 6.93
N GLU A 166 10.98 -34.85 6.17
CA GLU A 166 12.26 -35.33 6.72
C GLU A 166 13.04 -34.23 7.44
N LEU A 167 13.00 -33.00 6.91
CA LEU A 167 13.73 -31.85 7.43
C LEU A 167 12.90 -30.97 8.39
N GLY A 168 11.61 -31.26 8.56
CA GLY A 168 10.70 -30.47 9.40
C GLY A 168 10.48 -29.04 8.90
N LEU A 169 10.45 -28.86 7.57
CA LEU A 169 10.24 -27.55 6.94
C LEU A 169 8.77 -27.13 6.99
N ASN A 170 8.50 -25.84 7.18
CA ASN A 170 7.15 -25.31 7.03
C ASN A 170 6.77 -25.25 5.55
N GLY A 171 5.52 -25.61 5.23
CA GLY A 171 4.99 -25.49 3.88
C GLY A 171 4.71 -24.03 3.48
N LYS A 172 4.43 -23.81 2.19
CA LYS A 172 3.98 -22.51 1.66
C LYS A 172 2.80 -21.99 2.50
N PRO A 173 2.76 -20.70 2.89
CA PRO A 173 3.55 -19.57 2.38
C PRO A 173 4.86 -19.29 3.11
N ALA A 174 5.31 -20.19 4.00
CA ALA A 174 6.66 -20.10 4.54
C ALA A 174 7.69 -20.34 3.42
N PRO A 175 8.83 -19.63 3.44
CA PRO A 175 9.83 -19.70 2.37
C PRO A 175 10.71 -20.95 2.41
N ASP A 176 10.58 -21.79 3.46
CA ASP A 176 11.51 -22.83 3.85
C ASP A 176 11.89 -23.77 2.69
N ILE A 177 10.92 -24.24 1.90
CA ILE A 177 11.21 -25.18 0.79
C ILE A 177 12.02 -24.54 -0.33
N PHE A 178 11.75 -23.27 -0.66
CA PHE A 178 12.47 -22.53 -1.68
C PHE A 178 13.87 -22.15 -1.20
N VAL A 179 13.98 -21.64 0.03
CA VAL A 179 15.27 -21.28 0.63
C VAL A 179 16.17 -22.52 0.79
N THR A 180 15.58 -23.66 1.15
CA THR A 180 16.31 -24.94 1.20
C THR A 180 16.78 -25.37 -0.19
N ALA A 181 15.94 -25.22 -1.22
CA ALA A 181 16.34 -25.52 -2.60
C ALA A 181 17.49 -24.60 -3.06
N ALA A 182 17.43 -23.30 -2.80
CA ALA A 182 18.51 -22.35 -3.09
C ALA A 182 19.82 -22.74 -2.39
N LYS A 183 19.72 -23.09 -1.09
CA LYS A 183 20.86 -23.56 -0.29
C LYS A 183 21.48 -24.85 -0.85
N ASN A 184 20.66 -25.82 -1.29
CA ASN A 184 21.16 -27.06 -1.89
C ASN A 184 21.93 -26.81 -3.20
N LEU A 185 21.53 -25.77 -3.95
CA LEU A 185 22.23 -25.31 -5.16
C LEU A 185 23.46 -24.44 -4.85
N GLY A 186 23.69 -24.08 -3.59
CA GLY A 186 24.78 -23.16 -3.19
C GLY A 186 24.54 -21.71 -3.64
N VAL A 187 23.28 -21.32 -3.81
CA VAL A 187 22.88 -19.99 -4.32
C VAL A 187 22.12 -19.21 -3.23
N GLU A 188 22.47 -17.94 -3.08
CA GLU A 188 21.74 -17.01 -2.19
C GLU A 188 20.38 -16.65 -2.79
N PRO A 189 19.29 -16.53 -2.00
CA PRO A 189 17.94 -16.26 -2.53
C PRO A 189 17.86 -15.04 -3.45
N TYR A 190 18.56 -13.94 -3.12
CA TYR A 190 18.55 -12.71 -3.93
C TYR A 190 19.20 -12.87 -5.32
N LYS A 191 19.86 -14.00 -5.59
CA LYS A 191 20.40 -14.40 -6.90
C LYS A 191 19.63 -15.53 -7.57
N ALA A 192 18.51 -15.94 -7.01
CA ALA A 192 17.67 -16.98 -7.54
C ALA A 192 16.30 -16.43 -7.98
N ILE A 193 15.70 -17.11 -8.95
CA ILE A 193 14.36 -16.86 -9.44
C ILE A 193 13.44 -17.96 -8.89
N VAL A 194 12.26 -17.59 -8.38
CA VAL A 194 11.18 -18.53 -8.07
C VAL A 194 10.10 -18.39 -9.14
N VAL A 195 9.62 -19.52 -9.66
CA VAL A 195 8.49 -19.58 -10.61
C VAL A 195 7.35 -20.37 -9.99
N GLU A 196 6.18 -19.75 -9.87
CA GLU A 196 5.03 -20.29 -9.15
C GLU A 196 3.70 -19.86 -9.78
N ASP A 197 2.68 -20.71 -9.78
CA ASP A 197 1.31 -20.40 -10.23
C ASP A 197 0.29 -20.15 -9.10
N ALA A 198 0.59 -20.58 -7.86
CA ALA A 198 -0.26 -20.40 -6.68
C ALA A 198 0.12 -19.19 -5.81
N THR A 199 -0.89 -18.60 -5.15
CA THR A 199 -0.73 -17.43 -4.26
C THR A 199 0.21 -17.71 -3.09
N SER A 200 0.08 -18.87 -2.45
CA SER A 200 0.90 -19.27 -1.31
C SER A 200 2.38 -19.42 -1.67
N GLY A 201 2.71 -19.92 -2.87
CA GLY A 201 4.09 -20.05 -3.30
C GLY A 201 4.70 -18.71 -3.72
N VAL A 202 3.91 -17.81 -4.32
CA VAL A 202 4.35 -16.43 -4.59
C VAL A 202 4.68 -15.72 -3.29
N GLN A 203 3.84 -15.87 -2.26
CA GLN A 203 4.13 -15.36 -0.91
C GLN A 203 5.41 -15.98 -0.33
N ALA A 204 5.63 -17.29 -0.52
CA ALA A 204 6.85 -17.96 -0.08
C ALA A 204 8.12 -17.42 -0.78
N GLY A 205 8.07 -17.20 -2.10
CA GLY A 205 9.16 -16.54 -2.84
C GLY A 205 9.44 -15.13 -2.34
N LYS A 206 8.39 -14.32 -2.10
CA LYS A 206 8.54 -12.96 -1.56
C LYS A 206 9.12 -12.98 -0.15
N ASN A 207 8.60 -13.82 0.73
CA ASN A 207 9.05 -13.96 2.12
C ASN A 207 10.49 -14.48 2.21
N GLY A 208 10.95 -15.21 1.20
CA GLY A 208 12.33 -15.68 1.08
C GLY A 208 13.30 -14.65 0.50
N ASN A 209 12.83 -13.44 0.17
CA ASN A 209 13.63 -12.37 -0.45
C ASN A 209 14.34 -12.82 -1.75
N PHE A 210 13.63 -13.61 -2.58
CA PHE A 210 14.17 -14.06 -3.86
C PHE A 210 14.36 -12.90 -4.84
N GLY A 211 15.41 -13.00 -5.67
CA GLY A 211 15.79 -11.95 -6.62
C GLY A 211 14.70 -11.62 -7.63
N LEU A 212 13.92 -12.64 -8.02
CA LEU A 212 12.70 -12.51 -8.81
C LEU A 212 11.66 -13.55 -8.36
N VAL A 213 10.43 -13.11 -8.10
CA VAL A 213 9.27 -13.97 -7.91
C VAL A 213 8.38 -13.84 -9.13
N LEU A 214 8.40 -14.85 -10.00
CA LEU A 214 7.61 -14.91 -11.23
C LEU A 214 6.32 -15.70 -10.99
N GLY A 215 5.18 -15.02 -11.15
CA GLY A 215 3.86 -15.64 -11.13
C GLY A 215 3.47 -16.17 -12.51
N LEU A 216 2.96 -17.39 -12.59
CA LEU A 216 2.32 -17.95 -13.78
C LEU A 216 0.81 -17.97 -13.61
N ALA A 217 0.11 -17.11 -14.35
CA ALA A 217 -1.34 -17.02 -14.28
C ALA A 217 -2.01 -18.15 -15.06
N ARG A 218 -2.62 -19.10 -14.35
CA ARG A 218 -3.34 -20.25 -14.96
C ARG A 218 -4.86 -20.13 -14.94
N GLU A 219 -5.42 -19.26 -14.10
CA GLU A 219 -6.86 -19.15 -13.83
C GLU A 219 -7.34 -17.68 -13.80
N ASP A 220 -6.94 -16.85 -14.78
CA ASP A 220 -7.23 -15.40 -14.81
C ASP A 220 -6.83 -14.66 -13.51
N ASN A 221 -5.81 -15.18 -12.81
CA ASN A 221 -5.42 -14.77 -11.46
C ASN A 221 -4.25 -13.76 -11.42
N ILE A 222 -4.02 -13.01 -12.51
CA ILE A 222 -2.89 -12.07 -12.63
C ILE A 222 -2.84 -11.08 -11.47
N GLN A 223 -3.97 -10.42 -11.17
CA GLN A 223 -4.03 -9.41 -10.11
C GLN A 223 -3.83 -10.05 -8.73
N THR A 224 -4.39 -11.24 -8.53
CA THR A 224 -4.23 -12.02 -7.30
C THR A 224 -2.75 -12.35 -7.05
N LEU A 225 -2.01 -12.80 -8.05
CA LEU A 225 -0.58 -13.10 -7.92
C LEU A 225 0.25 -11.85 -7.63
N LYS A 226 -0.01 -10.73 -8.32
CA LYS A 226 0.65 -9.44 -8.04
C LYS A 226 0.38 -8.93 -6.63
N ALA A 227 -0.89 -8.95 -6.19
CA ALA A 227 -1.28 -8.54 -4.84
C ALA A 227 -0.60 -9.36 -3.74
N ASN A 228 -0.24 -10.61 -4.04
CA ASN A 228 0.37 -11.54 -3.09
C ASN A 228 1.91 -11.59 -3.15
N GLY A 229 2.54 -10.84 -4.06
CA GLY A 229 3.99 -10.63 -4.02
C GLY A 229 4.77 -11.01 -5.26
N ALA A 230 4.11 -11.35 -6.37
CA ALA A 230 4.79 -11.60 -7.63
C ALA A 230 5.35 -10.28 -8.18
N ASP A 231 6.61 -10.30 -8.59
CA ASP A 231 7.29 -9.16 -9.22
C ASP A 231 6.85 -9.00 -10.67
N ILE A 232 6.75 -10.14 -11.36
CA ILE A 232 6.30 -10.25 -12.74
C ILE A 232 5.24 -11.36 -12.76
N VAL A 233 4.19 -11.18 -13.56
CA VAL A 233 3.18 -12.21 -13.80
C VAL A 233 2.96 -12.34 -15.29
N VAL A 234 2.96 -13.58 -15.78
CA VAL A 234 2.74 -13.96 -17.19
C VAL A 234 1.75 -15.11 -17.27
N GLU A 235 1.05 -15.28 -18.38
CA GLU A 235 0.13 -16.41 -18.59
C GLU A 235 0.87 -17.65 -19.10
N ASP A 236 1.96 -17.43 -19.82
CA ASP A 236 2.85 -18.47 -20.33
C ASP A 236 4.34 -18.11 -20.21
N MET A 237 5.18 -19.10 -19.92
CA MET A 237 6.63 -18.90 -19.79
C MET A 237 7.29 -18.43 -21.08
N GLY A 238 6.67 -18.65 -22.25
CA GLY A 238 7.15 -18.16 -23.54
C GLY A 238 7.04 -16.65 -23.73
N GLU A 239 6.35 -15.93 -22.82
CA GLU A 239 6.28 -14.47 -22.83
C GLU A 239 7.58 -13.79 -22.39
N LEU A 240 8.44 -14.53 -21.68
CA LEU A 240 9.72 -14.01 -21.19
C LEU A 240 10.89 -14.79 -21.79
N THR A 241 11.99 -14.08 -21.94
CA THR A 241 13.28 -14.62 -22.34
C THR A 241 14.27 -14.53 -21.17
N ILE A 242 15.40 -15.23 -21.28
CA ILE A 242 16.51 -15.05 -20.33
C ILE A 242 17.01 -13.61 -20.33
N GLU A 243 16.93 -12.90 -21.46
CA GLU A 243 17.28 -11.48 -21.52
C GLU A 243 16.34 -10.61 -20.66
N ASP A 244 15.07 -10.97 -20.56
CA ASP A 244 14.12 -10.30 -19.67
C ASP A 244 14.44 -10.53 -18.20
N PHE A 245 14.88 -11.75 -17.83
CA PHE A 245 15.40 -12.01 -16.49
C PHE A 245 16.66 -11.17 -16.22
N ASP A 246 17.63 -11.17 -17.14
CA ASP A 246 18.81 -10.32 -17.07
C ASP A 246 18.45 -8.84 -16.86
N ASN A 247 17.46 -8.34 -17.61
CA ASN A 247 16.98 -6.97 -17.51
C ASN A 247 16.30 -6.68 -16.17
N TRP A 248 15.55 -7.64 -15.62
CA TRP A 248 14.99 -7.53 -14.28
C TRP A 248 16.09 -7.36 -13.22
N PHE A 249 17.12 -8.21 -13.23
CA PHE A 249 18.21 -8.11 -12.25
C PHE A 249 19.07 -6.86 -12.44
N LYS A 250 19.28 -6.41 -13.69
CA LYS A 250 20.10 -5.22 -14.01
C LYS A 250 19.37 -3.90 -13.76
N LYS A 251 18.06 -3.84 -13.98
CA LYS A 251 17.26 -2.59 -13.95
C LYS A 251 15.97 -2.73 -13.17
N GLY A 252 15.27 -3.85 -13.29
CA GLY A 252 13.98 -4.10 -12.62
C GLY A 252 14.07 -3.97 -11.09
N ILE A 253 15.03 -4.66 -10.46
CA ILE A 253 15.27 -4.57 -9.01
C ILE A 253 15.58 -3.13 -8.60
N GLU A 254 16.45 -2.44 -9.33
CA GLU A 254 16.77 -1.05 -9.02
C GLU A 254 15.58 -0.11 -9.28
N ASN A 255 14.65 -0.42 -10.17
CA ASN A 255 13.42 0.37 -10.29
C ASN A 255 12.46 0.08 -9.12
N ASP A 256 12.32 -1.19 -8.77
CA ASP A 256 11.46 -1.66 -7.69
C ASP A 256 11.89 -1.14 -6.31
N ASN A 257 13.20 -1.04 -6.06
CA ASN A 257 13.77 -0.51 -4.82
C ASN A 257 13.42 0.96 -4.52
N TRP A 258 12.84 1.68 -5.48
CA TRP A 258 12.47 3.09 -5.34
C TRP A 258 10.96 3.31 -5.32
N GLN A 259 10.19 2.26 -5.16
CA GLN A 259 8.74 2.38 -5.08
C GLN A 259 8.13 1.40 -4.09
N ILE A 260 6.97 1.78 -3.57
CA ILE A 260 6.01 0.84 -3.00
C ILE A 260 4.78 0.78 -3.90
N ALA A 261 4.23 -0.42 -4.06
CA ALA A 261 3.09 -0.67 -4.92
C ALA A 261 2.02 -1.49 -4.20
N PHE A 262 0.75 -1.17 -4.44
CA PHE A 262 -0.42 -1.90 -3.96
C PHE A 262 -1.30 -2.28 -5.16
N HIS A 263 -1.62 -3.56 -5.27
CA HIS A 263 -2.33 -4.15 -6.42
C HIS A 263 -3.74 -4.65 -6.08
N ASP A 264 -4.26 -4.23 -4.94
CA ASP A 264 -5.53 -4.67 -4.40
C ASP A 264 -6.30 -3.49 -3.78
N TYR A 265 -7.58 -3.71 -3.53
CA TYR A 265 -8.44 -2.81 -2.78
C TYR A 265 -8.99 -3.57 -1.57
N ASP A 266 -8.78 -3.01 -0.38
CA ASP A 266 -9.22 -3.61 0.88
C ASP A 266 -9.60 -2.46 1.83
N PRO A 267 -10.90 -2.15 1.97
CA PRO A 267 -11.39 -1.01 2.75
C PRO A 267 -10.82 -0.92 4.17
N GLU A 268 -10.53 -2.05 4.81
CA GLU A 268 -9.99 -2.08 6.18
C GLU A 268 -8.50 -1.69 6.23
N LYS A 269 -7.78 -1.78 5.10
CA LYS A 269 -6.36 -1.40 4.97
C LYS A 269 -6.16 -0.01 4.37
N GLU A 270 -7.20 0.61 3.81
CA GLU A 270 -7.08 1.85 3.04
C GLU A 270 -6.46 2.99 3.87
N LYS A 271 -6.92 3.26 5.10
CA LYS A 271 -6.28 4.27 5.98
C LYS A 271 -4.78 4.05 6.20
N SER A 272 -4.31 2.79 6.22
CA SER A 272 -2.88 2.49 6.35
C SER A 272 -2.13 2.77 5.04
N ARG A 273 -2.73 2.41 3.90
CA ARG A 273 -2.16 2.73 2.56
C ARG A 273 -2.11 4.22 2.31
N GLU A 274 -3.13 4.97 2.73
CA GLU A 274 -3.16 6.42 2.65
C GLU A 274 -1.98 7.07 3.41
N ALA A 275 -1.62 6.54 4.58
CA ALA A 275 -0.44 7.00 5.30
C ALA A 275 0.85 6.72 4.50
N LEU A 276 1.01 5.51 3.98
CA LEU A 276 2.19 5.10 3.20
C LEU A 276 2.30 5.83 1.85
N LEU A 277 1.18 6.24 1.26
CA LEU A 277 1.11 6.97 -0.01
C LEU A 277 1.02 8.49 0.20
N THR A 278 1.43 9.01 1.36
CA THR A 278 1.46 10.45 1.61
C THR A 278 2.44 11.15 0.66
N VAL A 279 1.98 12.23 0.04
CA VAL A 279 2.83 13.19 -0.68
C VAL A 279 3.07 14.41 0.19
N GLY A 280 4.28 14.97 0.17
CA GLY A 280 4.59 16.16 0.94
C GLY A 280 6.01 16.63 0.73
N ASN A 281 6.33 17.77 1.34
CA ASN A 281 7.59 18.46 1.10
C ASN A 281 8.20 19.12 2.35
N GLY A 282 7.80 18.68 3.54
CA GLY A 282 8.24 19.24 4.83
C GLY A 282 7.53 20.53 5.24
N PHE A 283 6.94 21.28 4.30
CA PHE A 283 6.04 22.39 4.61
C PHE A 283 4.62 21.88 4.85
N PHE A 284 4.11 21.04 3.94
CA PHE A 284 2.86 20.30 4.14
C PHE A 284 2.99 18.84 3.72
N GLY A 285 2.06 18.02 4.21
CA GLY A 285 1.87 16.64 3.79
C GLY A 285 0.38 16.34 3.62
N THR A 286 0.05 15.60 2.57
CA THR A 286 -1.31 15.16 2.26
C THR A 286 -1.33 13.65 2.10
N ARG A 287 -2.17 13.00 2.91
CA ARG A 287 -2.39 11.55 2.89
C ARG A 287 -2.82 11.08 1.51
N GLY A 288 -2.41 9.87 1.12
CA GLY A 288 -2.69 9.26 -0.18
C GLY A 288 -4.11 8.75 -0.38
N ALA A 289 -5.13 9.43 0.19
CA ALA A 289 -6.55 9.11 -0.03
C ALA A 289 -6.91 9.24 -1.51
N MET A 290 -7.79 8.39 -2.00
CA MET A 290 -8.25 8.47 -3.39
C MET A 290 -9.00 9.79 -3.62
N GLU A 291 -8.83 10.41 -4.79
CA GLU A 291 -9.38 11.74 -5.08
C GLU A 291 -10.91 11.76 -4.99
N GLU A 292 -11.56 10.61 -5.17
CA GLU A 292 -13.00 10.45 -5.20
C GLU A 292 -13.60 10.21 -3.80
N THR A 293 -12.79 9.96 -2.77
CA THR A 293 -13.30 9.57 -1.44
C THR A 293 -13.49 10.76 -0.50
N THR A 294 -14.15 10.53 0.62
CA THR A 294 -14.32 11.49 1.73
C THR A 294 -13.90 10.82 3.03
N ALA A 295 -13.74 11.59 4.11
CA ALA A 295 -13.51 11.01 5.43
C ALA A 295 -14.67 10.08 5.82
N GLY A 296 -14.33 8.91 6.35
CA GLY A 296 -15.30 7.88 6.73
C GLY A 296 -14.64 6.64 7.31
N LYS A 297 -15.32 5.50 7.20
CA LYS A 297 -14.83 4.23 7.77
C LYS A 297 -13.55 3.74 7.08
N ALA A 298 -13.56 3.68 5.74
CA ALA A 298 -12.45 3.16 4.94
C ALA A 298 -11.38 4.23 4.63
N HIS A 299 -11.80 5.49 4.50
CA HIS A 299 -10.95 6.56 3.98
C HIS A 299 -10.79 7.72 4.94
N TYR A 300 -9.62 8.36 4.89
CA TYR A 300 -9.35 9.56 5.67
C TYR A 300 -8.41 10.51 4.91
N PRO A 301 -8.94 11.36 4.02
CA PRO A 301 -8.15 12.44 3.43
C PRO A 301 -7.75 13.42 4.53
N GLY A 302 -6.44 13.68 4.63
CA GLY A 302 -5.90 14.63 5.60
C GLY A 302 -4.72 15.40 5.01
N THR A 303 -4.73 16.70 5.18
CA THR A 303 -3.64 17.61 4.80
C THR A 303 -3.18 18.36 6.04
N TYR A 304 -1.87 18.42 6.24
CA TYR A 304 -1.29 19.03 7.43
C TYR A 304 -0.14 19.96 7.07
N VAL A 305 -0.06 21.11 7.73
CA VAL A 305 1.04 22.08 7.59
C VAL A 305 1.91 22.03 8.82
N ALA A 306 3.24 21.98 8.65
CA ALA A 306 4.19 21.86 9.75
C ALA A 306 3.99 22.95 10.81
N GLY A 307 3.74 22.55 12.06
CA GLY A 307 3.57 23.45 13.18
C GLY A 307 2.18 24.09 13.32
N LEU A 308 1.19 23.74 12.49
CA LEU A 308 -0.14 24.34 12.53
C LEU A 308 -1.04 23.62 13.55
N TYR A 309 -1.22 24.24 14.72
CA TYR A 309 -2.05 23.71 15.80
C TYR A 309 -3.23 24.65 16.13
N ASN A 310 -4.25 24.09 16.75
CA ASN A 310 -5.38 24.83 17.30
C ASN A 310 -5.91 24.13 18.55
N ARG A 311 -6.28 24.92 19.58
CA ARG A 311 -6.75 24.39 20.86
C ARG A 311 -8.27 24.44 20.96
N LEU A 312 -8.88 23.32 21.38
CA LEU A 312 -10.33 23.21 21.59
C LEU A 312 -10.64 22.76 23.02
N THR A 313 -11.80 23.20 23.51
CA THR A 313 -12.36 22.80 24.80
C THR A 313 -13.63 21.98 24.56
N THR A 314 -13.72 20.83 25.23
CA THR A 314 -14.90 19.96 25.23
C THR A 314 -15.39 19.79 26.66
N SER A 315 -16.67 20.03 26.92
CA SER A 315 -17.26 19.73 28.22
C SER A 315 -17.71 18.27 28.27
N VAL A 316 -17.03 17.44 29.06
CA VAL A 316 -17.28 16.01 29.24
C VAL A 316 -17.60 15.72 30.70
N ALA A 317 -18.78 15.17 30.98
CA ALA A 317 -19.23 14.80 32.33
C ALA A 317 -19.08 15.94 33.38
N GLY A 318 -19.34 17.19 32.96
CA GLY A 318 -19.26 18.38 33.82
C GLY A 318 -17.85 18.90 34.08
N LYS A 319 -16.84 18.41 33.34
CA LYS A 319 -15.47 18.93 33.34
C LYS A 319 -15.08 19.38 31.94
N ASP A 320 -14.35 20.47 31.86
CA ASP A 320 -13.79 20.93 30.59
C ASP A 320 -12.45 20.24 30.33
N VAL A 321 -12.37 19.57 29.18
CA VAL A 321 -11.16 18.94 28.65
C VAL A 321 -10.63 19.83 27.54
N VAL A 322 -9.42 20.31 27.72
CA VAL A 322 -8.73 21.17 26.76
C VAL A 322 -7.66 20.34 26.04
N ASN A 323 -7.63 20.42 24.71
CA ASN A 323 -6.61 19.76 23.88
C ASN A 323 -6.12 20.72 22.82
N GLU A 324 -4.80 20.79 22.65
CA GLU A 324 -4.22 21.27 21.41
C GLU A 324 -4.12 20.09 20.43
N ASP A 325 -4.45 20.36 19.17
CA ASP A 325 -4.43 19.36 18.11
C ASP A 325 -3.77 19.90 16.84
N PHE A 326 -3.07 18.99 16.16
CA PHE A 326 -2.50 19.23 14.85
C PHE A 326 -3.60 19.26 13.80
N VAL A 327 -3.83 20.43 13.21
CA VAL A 327 -5.04 20.71 12.46
C VAL A 327 -4.97 20.06 11.08
N ASN A 328 -5.99 19.24 10.75
CA ASN A 328 -6.28 18.90 9.38
C ASN A 328 -6.74 20.20 8.69
N ILE A 329 -6.08 20.62 7.61
CA ILE A 329 -6.43 21.82 6.85
C ILE A 329 -7.38 21.46 5.70
N PRO A 330 -7.92 22.43 4.92
CA PRO A 330 -8.87 22.11 3.85
C PRO A 330 -8.40 20.99 2.92
N ASN A 331 -9.34 20.17 2.47
CA ASN A 331 -9.05 19.05 1.60
C ASN A 331 -9.03 19.52 0.13
N TRP A 332 -7.83 19.58 -0.42
CA TRP A 332 -7.61 19.91 -1.82
C TRP A 332 -7.64 18.72 -2.77
N LEU A 333 -7.70 17.47 -2.29
CA LEU A 333 -7.61 16.28 -3.16
C LEU A 333 -8.86 16.03 -3.99
N LYS A 334 -10.03 16.48 -3.50
CA LYS A 334 -11.32 16.01 -4.00
C LYS A 334 -11.48 16.31 -5.49
N ILE A 335 -11.59 15.23 -6.27
CA ILE A 335 -12.02 15.18 -7.67
C ILE A 335 -12.97 14.01 -7.78
N GLY A 336 -14.24 14.28 -8.09
CA GLY A 336 -15.25 13.26 -8.35
C GLY A 336 -15.68 13.28 -9.81
N PHE A 337 -16.31 12.20 -10.25
CA PHE A 337 -17.07 12.17 -11.49
C PHE A 337 -18.38 11.41 -11.32
N LYS A 338 -19.34 11.67 -12.20
CA LYS A 338 -20.53 10.84 -12.36
C LYS A 338 -20.83 10.65 -13.85
N ILE A 339 -21.58 9.59 -14.16
CA ILE A 339 -21.99 9.22 -15.51
C ILE A 339 -23.51 9.45 -15.58
N GLU A 340 -23.96 10.19 -16.57
CA GLU A 340 -25.36 10.64 -16.70
C GLU A 340 -25.87 11.31 -15.40
N ASP A 341 -27.11 11.02 -15.02
CA ASP A 341 -27.77 11.55 -13.82
C ASP A 341 -27.60 10.68 -12.56
N GLU A 342 -26.56 9.83 -12.53
CA GLU A 342 -26.29 8.94 -11.40
C GLU A 342 -25.55 9.60 -10.23
N ASN A 343 -25.27 8.80 -9.20
CA ASN A 343 -24.48 9.21 -8.05
C ASN A 343 -23.03 9.49 -8.44
N TRP A 344 -22.36 10.30 -7.62
CA TRP A 344 -20.90 10.47 -7.71
C TRP A 344 -20.21 9.13 -7.47
N PHE A 345 -19.25 8.83 -8.33
CA PHE A 345 -18.46 7.61 -8.25
C PHE A 345 -17.81 7.45 -6.86
N SER A 346 -17.93 6.24 -6.32
CA SER A 346 -17.22 5.80 -5.12
C SER A 346 -16.54 4.46 -5.40
N PRO A 347 -15.25 4.28 -5.04
CA PRO A 347 -14.59 2.98 -5.16
C PRO A 347 -15.20 1.90 -4.25
N ASP A 348 -15.94 2.29 -3.22
CA ASP A 348 -16.63 1.37 -2.29
C ASP A 348 -17.91 0.75 -2.89
N GLU A 349 -18.42 1.31 -3.99
CA GLU A 349 -19.75 0.98 -4.53
C GLU A 349 -19.67 0.31 -5.92
N VAL A 350 -18.47 -0.07 -6.38
CA VAL A 350 -18.25 -0.63 -7.72
C VAL A 350 -17.41 -1.91 -7.69
N THR A 351 -17.48 -2.69 -8.77
CA THR A 351 -16.56 -3.81 -8.96
C THR A 351 -15.23 -3.29 -9.48
N ILE A 352 -14.18 -3.36 -8.65
CA ILE A 352 -12.80 -3.03 -9.08
C ILE A 352 -12.19 -4.25 -9.77
N ASN A 353 -12.01 -4.16 -11.10
CA ASN A 353 -11.41 -5.22 -11.90
C ASN A 353 -9.88 -5.20 -11.82
N GLU A 354 -9.30 -4.00 -11.77
CA GLU A 354 -7.85 -3.80 -11.64
C GLU A 354 -7.61 -2.56 -10.80
N ILE A 355 -6.61 -2.61 -9.92
CA ILE A 355 -6.08 -1.43 -9.25
C ILE A 355 -4.57 -1.59 -9.07
N SER A 356 -3.83 -0.52 -9.37
CA SER A 356 -2.40 -0.42 -9.07
C SER A 356 -2.13 0.98 -8.57
N ARG A 357 -1.62 1.09 -7.35
CA ARG A 357 -1.21 2.35 -6.72
C ARG A 357 0.27 2.29 -6.41
N LYS A 358 1.03 3.32 -6.77
CA LYS A 358 2.48 3.36 -6.60
C LYS A 358 2.92 4.71 -6.06
N LEU A 359 3.83 4.70 -5.10
CA LEU A 359 4.60 5.87 -4.70
C LEU A 359 6.03 5.70 -5.21
N ASP A 360 6.50 6.61 -6.04
CA ASP A 360 7.90 6.69 -6.50
C ASP A 360 8.70 7.62 -5.58
N PHE A 361 9.66 7.07 -4.86
CA PHE A 361 10.50 7.82 -3.92
C PHE A 361 11.45 8.79 -4.63
N ARG A 362 11.84 8.53 -5.89
CA ARG A 362 12.75 9.40 -6.65
C ARG A 362 12.15 10.77 -6.96
N SER A 363 10.83 10.83 -7.08
CA SER A 363 10.11 12.04 -7.52
C SER A 363 9.04 12.51 -6.54
N GLY A 364 8.67 11.68 -5.56
CA GLY A 364 7.52 11.90 -4.68
C GLY A 364 6.18 11.82 -5.41
N LEU A 365 6.14 11.15 -6.56
CA LEU A 365 4.94 10.98 -7.36
C LEU A 365 4.14 9.78 -6.85
N VAL A 366 2.87 10.01 -6.53
CA VAL A 366 1.90 8.92 -6.37
C VAL A 366 1.12 8.77 -7.67
N SER A 367 1.07 7.55 -8.20
CA SER A 367 0.31 7.19 -9.40
C SER A 367 -0.68 6.08 -9.09
N ARG A 368 -1.84 6.14 -9.75
CA ARG A 368 -2.89 5.14 -9.66
C ARG A 368 -3.45 4.85 -11.03
N ILE A 369 -3.66 3.57 -11.32
CA ILE A 369 -4.47 3.09 -12.43
C ILE A 369 -5.55 2.19 -11.83
N MET A 370 -6.79 2.37 -12.25
CA MET A 370 -7.93 1.56 -11.82
C MET A 370 -8.83 1.28 -13.02
N ILE A 371 -9.34 0.05 -13.12
CA ILE A 371 -10.40 -0.32 -14.05
C ILE A 371 -11.57 -0.83 -13.21
N VAL A 372 -12.72 -0.20 -13.39
CA VAL A 372 -13.94 -0.50 -12.62
C VAL A 372 -15.07 -0.86 -13.55
N THR A 373 -15.99 -1.67 -13.05
CA THR A 373 -17.30 -1.95 -13.64
C THR A 373 -18.39 -1.52 -12.66
N ASP A 374 -19.30 -0.68 -13.10
CA ASP A 374 -20.49 -0.30 -12.32
C ASP A 374 -21.65 -1.30 -12.49
N ASP A 375 -22.77 -1.05 -11.79
CA ASP A 375 -23.95 -1.92 -11.77
C ASP A 375 -24.65 -2.03 -13.14
N GLU A 376 -24.46 -1.05 -14.02
CA GLU A 376 -24.96 -1.05 -15.40
C GLU A 376 -23.99 -1.76 -16.38
N GLY A 377 -22.88 -2.32 -15.88
CA GLY A 377 -21.88 -3.04 -16.67
C GLY A 377 -20.96 -2.13 -17.48
N ARG A 378 -20.95 -0.83 -17.22
CA ARG A 378 -20.05 0.12 -17.88
C ARG A 378 -18.66 0.00 -17.27
N LYS A 379 -17.65 -0.10 -18.14
CA LYS A 379 -16.24 -0.22 -17.77
C LYS A 379 -15.55 1.12 -17.94
N THR A 380 -14.89 1.57 -16.87
CA THR A 380 -14.23 2.88 -16.83
C THR A 380 -12.79 2.69 -16.39
N LYS A 381 -11.84 3.24 -17.16
CA LYS A 381 -10.44 3.36 -16.73
C LYS A 381 -10.22 4.72 -16.08
N ILE A 382 -9.67 4.71 -14.88
CA ILE A 382 -9.33 5.89 -14.07
C ILE A 382 -7.81 5.90 -13.88
N GLU A 383 -7.17 7.03 -14.16
CA GLU A 383 -5.75 7.24 -13.89
C GLU A 383 -5.56 8.52 -13.08
N SER A 384 -4.81 8.45 -11.99
CA SER A 384 -4.46 9.63 -11.19
C SER A 384 -2.95 9.70 -10.97
N TYR A 385 -2.41 10.91 -11.00
CA TYR A 385 -1.02 11.23 -10.72
C TYR A 385 -1.00 12.44 -9.82
N ARG A 386 -0.36 12.36 -8.64
CA ARG A 386 -0.29 13.49 -7.70
C ARG A 386 1.10 13.68 -7.13
N MET A 387 1.42 14.92 -6.78
CA MET A 387 2.67 15.29 -6.13
C MET A 387 2.53 16.53 -5.25
N ALA A 388 3.41 16.66 -4.27
CA ALA A 388 3.74 17.93 -3.62
C ALA A 388 5.07 18.43 -4.21
N SER A 389 5.15 19.69 -4.61
CA SER A 389 6.33 20.24 -5.24
C SER A 389 7.46 20.40 -4.24
N MET A 390 8.61 19.81 -4.56
CA MET A 390 9.83 20.01 -3.79
C MET A 390 10.59 21.26 -4.27
N THR A 391 10.27 21.79 -5.45
CA THR A 391 10.80 23.07 -5.96
C THR A 391 10.09 24.27 -5.34
N GLU A 392 8.76 24.24 -5.33
CA GLU A 392 7.90 25.32 -4.83
C GLU A 392 7.09 24.80 -3.65
N ARG A 393 7.52 25.14 -2.42
CA ARG A 393 6.98 24.53 -1.18
C ARG A 393 5.46 24.65 -1.03
N ASN A 394 4.86 25.68 -1.63
CA ASN A 394 3.44 25.98 -1.50
C ASN A 394 2.59 25.29 -2.57
N LEU A 395 3.17 24.58 -3.54
CA LEU A 395 2.44 23.99 -4.67
C LEU A 395 2.25 22.47 -4.55
N ALA A 396 1.07 22.01 -4.95
CA ALA A 396 0.71 20.62 -5.17
C ALA A 396 0.00 20.48 -6.53
N ALA A 397 -0.02 19.28 -7.09
CA ALA A 397 -0.73 19.05 -8.35
C ALA A 397 -1.31 17.64 -8.45
N ILE A 398 -2.46 17.55 -9.12
CA ILE A 398 -3.11 16.32 -9.55
C ILE A 398 -3.33 16.37 -11.07
N LYS A 399 -3.06 15.25 -11.74
CA LYS A 399 -3.51 14.96 -13.09
C LYS A 399 -4.43 13.75 -13.02
N TYR A 400 -5.70 13.94 -13.35
CA TYR A 400 -6.75 12.95 -13.19
C TYR A 400 -7.41 12.66 -14.54
N ARG A 401 -7.47 11.39 -14.95
CA ARG A 401 -7.96 10.95 -16.26
C ARG A 401 -9.05 9.92 -16.14
N ILE A 402 -10.05 10.04 -17.01
CA ILE A 402 -11.09 9.05 -17.19
C ILE A 402 -11.19 8.65 -18.66
N THR A 403 -11.32 7.35 -18.92
CA THR A 403 -11.59 6.80 -20.24
C THR A 403 -12.75 5.79 -20.19
N PRO A 404 -13.91 6.08 -20.81
CA PRO A 404 -14.97 5.11 -21.02
C PRO A 404 -14.51 3.97 -21.92
N LEU A 405 -14.50 2.71 -21.44
CA LEU A 405 -13.94 1.59 -22.19
C LEU A 405 -14.96 0.91 -23.11
N ASN A 406 -16.23 0.84 -22.69
CA ASN A 406 -17.29 0.16 -23.44
C ASN A 406 -18.57 0.99 -23.67
N TYR A 407 -18.59 2.26 -23.28
CA TYR A 407 -19.78 3.13 -23.37
C TYR A 407 -19.43 4.54 -23.88
N SER A 408 -20.45 5.34 -24.15
CA SER A 408 -20.37 6.78 -24.40
C SER A 408 -21.53 7.43 -23.67
N GLY A 409 -21.34 8.62 -23.12
CA GLY A 409 -22.35 9.25 -22.27
C GLY A 409 -21.94 10.61 -21.75
N GLN A 410 -22.89 11.31 -21.14
CA GLN A 410 -22.61 12.55 -20.42
C GLN A 410 -21.83 12.23 -19.14
N MET A 411 -20.76 12.98 -18.89
CA MET A 411 -19.96 12.87 -17.68
C MET A 411 -19.85 14.23 -17.02
N SER A 412 -20.10 14.29 -15.71
CA SER A 412 -19.81 15.47 -14.90
C SER A 412 -18.57 15.21 -14.07
N PHE A 413 -17.63 16.14 -14.07
CA PHE A 413 -16.45 16.17 -13.21
C PHE A 413 -16.63 17.25 -12.17
N CYS A 414 -16.27 16.99 -10.92
CA CYS A 414 -16.32 17.98 -9.86
C CYS A 414 -14.97 18.02 -9.14
N SER A 415 -14.31 19.16 -9.19
CA SER A 415 -13.19 19.45 -8.30
C SER A 415 -13.69 20.27 -7.13
N SER A 416 -13.22 20.00 -5.90
CA SER A 416 -13.54 20.88 -4.77
C SER A 416 -12.35 21.24 -3.90
N LEU A 417 -12.48 22.38 -3.23
CA LEU A 417 -11.71 22.75 -2.04
C LEU A 417 -12.69 22.69 -0.87
N ASP A 418 -12.40 21.86 0.12
CA ASP A 418 -13.32 21.57 1.22
C ASP A 418 -12.74 22.00 2.57
N GLY A 419 -13.28 23.09 3.12
CA GLY A 419 -12.88 23.65 4.42
C GLY A 419 -13.76 23.21 5.59
N THR A 420 -14.67 22.26 5.38
CA THR A 420 -15.60 21.76 6.41
C THR A 420 -15.06 20.56 7.17
N ILE A 421 -13.86 20.10 6.81
CA ILE A 421 -13.18 18.96 7.41
C ILE A 421 -12.98 19.13 8.92
N THR A 422 -12.99 18.01 9.62
CA THR A 422 -12.76 17.89 11.06
C THR A 422 -11.58 16.95 11.34
N ASN A 423 -11.03 17.02 12.55
CA ASN A 423 -9.99 16.11 13.03
C ASN A 423 -10.60 14.80 13.57
N GLU A 424 -10.94 13.87 12.68
CA GLU A 424 -11.58 12.60 13.03
C GLU A 424 -10.68 11.38 12.72
N GLY A 425 -9.39 11.61 12.49
CA GLY A 425 -8.44 10.58 12.08
C GLY A 425 -8.10 9.57 13.18
N VAL A 426 -8.61 9.77 14.39
CA VAL A 426 -8.37 8.92 15.56
C VAL A 426 -9.69 8.68 16.30
N ASP A 427 -10.27 7.50 16.11
CA ASP A 427 -11.61 7.12 16.63
C ASP A 427 -11.81 7.43 18.13
N ARG A 428 -10.75 7.29 18.93
CA ARG A 428 -10.77 7.57 20.38
C ARG A 428 -11.10 9.03 20.71
N TYR A 429 -10.82 9.98 19.80
CA TYR A 429 -11.01 11.41 20.01
C TYR A 429 -12.38 11.91 19.54
N ASN A 430 -13.19 11.07 18.89
CA ASN A 430 -14.47 11.47 18.27
C ASN A 430 -15.52 11.97 19.27
N SER A 431 -15.34 11.72 20.57
CA SER A 431 -16.19 12.27 21.64
C SER A 431 -15.85 13.72 22.03
N LEU A 432 -14.74 14.24 21.52
CA LEU A 432 -14.25 15.59 21.75
C LEU A 432 -14.66 16.51 20.59
N ASN A 433 -14.64 17.82 20.83
CA ASN A 433 -14.82 18.81 19.78
C ASN A 433 -13.64 18.73 18.79
N GLN A 434 -13.94 18.54 17.50
CA GLN A 434 -12.96 18.40 16.41
C GLN A 434 -13.08 19.52 15.36
N GLN A 435 -13.94 20.52 15.59
CA GLN A 435 -14.16 21.63 14.65
C GLN A 435 -13.06 22.70 14.81
N HIS A 436 -11.91 22.45 14.20
CA HIS A 436 -10.78 23.38 14.28
C HIS A 436 -10.89 24.55 13.31
N LEU A 437 -11.67 24.42 12.23
CA LEU A 437 -11.76 25.41 11.16
C LEU A 437 -13.14 26.10 11.13
N GLU A 438 -13.13 27.38 10.81
CA GLU A 438 -14.28 28.17 10.40
C GLU A 438 -14.02 28.74 8.98
N PRO A 439 -14.90 28.49 8.01
CA PRO A 439 -14.80 29.11 6.68
C PRO A 439 -14.96 30.64 6.77
N LEU A 440 -14.15 31.38 6.00
CA LEU A 440 -14.20 32.84 5.97
C LEU A 440 -14.69 33.39 4.63
N GLU A 441 -13.99 33.04 3.56
CA GLU A 441 -14.18 33.63 2.24
C GLU A 441 -13.94 32.59 1.16
N HIS A 442 -14.59 32.77 0.03
CA HIS A 442 -14.24 32.13 -1.22
C HIS A 442 -14.11 33.19 -2.30
N SER A 443 -13.31 32.92 -3.32
CA SER A 443 -13.27 33.74 -4.53
C SER A 443 -13.38 32.86 -5.76
N GLU A 444 -14.10 33.38 -6.75
CA GLU A 444 -14.38 32.69 -8.00
C GLU A 444 -13.69 33.42 -9.16
N GLY A 445 -13.02 32.65 -10.02
CA GLY A 445 -12.53 33.05 -11.34
C GLY A 445 -12.91 31.99 -12.37
N GLU A 446 -12.72 32.26 -13.67
CA GLU A 446 -13.15 31.34 -14.74
C GLU A 446 -12.55 29.93 -14.60
N ASN A 447 -11.28 29.82 -14.21
CA ASN A 447 -10.56 28.54 -14.08
C ASN A 447 -9.78 28.41 -12.76
N ILE A 448 -9.93 29.37 -11.85
CA ILE A 448 -9.25 29.39 -10.56
C ILE A 448 -10.23 29.71 -9.44
N SER A 449 -10.23 28.86 -8.41
CA SER A 449 -11.08 28.99 -7.24
C SER A 449 -10.20 29.10 -6.00
N CYS A 450 -10.55 29.97 -5.06
CA CYS A 450 -9.85 30.08 -3.78
C CYS A 450 -10.82 29.87 -2.61
N LEU A 451 -10.37 29.15 -1.60
CA LEU A 451 -11.04 28.99 -0.31
C LEU A 451 -10.13 29.53 0.80
N LYS A 452 -10.68 30.36 1.68
CA LYS A 452 -10.04 30.82 2.91
C LYS A 452 -10.79 30.31 4.13
N VAL A 453 -10.06 29.67 5.02
CA VAL A 453 -10.54 29.27 6.34
C VAL A 453 -9.69 29.89 7.42
N ARG A 454 -10.15 29.80 8.67
CA ARG A 454 -9.38 30.21 9.84
C ARG A 454 -9.54 29.20 10.96
N THR A 455 -8.48 29.01 11.72
CA THR A 455 -8.54 28.22 12.96
C THR A 455 -9.37 28.92 14.02
N THR A 456 -10.20 28.17 14.74
CA THR A 456 -11.22 28.73 15.64
C THR A 456 -10.64 29.43 16.86
N GLN A 457 -9.49 28.99 17.39
CA GLN A 457 -8.84 29.57 18.57
C GLN A 457 -7.53 30.28 18.24
N SER A 458 -6.61 29.64 17.51
CA SER A 458 -5.29 30.23 17.20
C SER A 458 -5.37 31.35 16.16
N LYS A 459 -6.51 31.49 15.46
CA LYS A 459 -6.80 32.54 14.46
C LYS A 459 -5.79 32.59 13.30
N ILE A 460 -5.07 31.50 13.07
CA ILE A 460 -4.28 31.27 11.87
C ILE A 460 -5.24 31.13 10.68
N GLU A 461 -5.03 31.95 9.66
CA GLU A 461 -5.75 31.87 8.39
C GLU A 461 -5.01 30.93 7.43
N ILE A 462 -5.77 30.19 6.63
CA ILE A 462 -5.27 29.25 5.63
C ILE A 462 -6.03 29.53 4.34
N ALA A 463 -5.31 29.62 3.22
CA ALA A 463 -5.89 29.81 1.90
C ALA A 463 -5.38 28.73 0.95
N GLU A 464 -6.31 28.10 0.25
CA GLU A 464 -6.03 27.19 -0.86
C GLU A 464 -6.59 27.78 -2.14
N ALA A 465 -5.80 27.83 -3.20
CA ALA A 465 -6.28 28.19 -4.54
C ALA A 465 -6.00 27.08 -5.53
N ALA A 466 -7.03 26.66 -6.28
CA ALA A 466 -6.96 25.60 -7.27
C ALA A 466 -7.19 26.16 -8.67
N ARG A 467 -6.19 26.00 -9.55
CA ARG A 467 -6.31 26.25 -10.99
C ARG A 467 -6.61 24.94 -11.72
N LEU A 468 -7.64 24.95 -12.55
CA LEU A 468 -8.04 23.79 -13.36
C LEU A 468 -7.65 23.98 -14.83
N GLN A 469 -7.19 22.89 -15.45
CA GLN A 469 -7.05 22.77 -16.91
C GLN A 469 -7.74 21.50 -17.37
N PHE A 470 -8.53 21.61 -18.45
CA PHE A 470 -9.29 20.51 -19.01
C PHE A 470 -8.72 20.12 -20.36
N ARG A 471 -8.46 18.83 -20.58
CA ARG A 471 -7.92 18.31 -21.84
C ARG A 471 -8.71 17.09 -22.31
N ILE A 472 -8.87 16.98 -23.62
CA ILE A 472 -9.46 15.82 -24.29
C ILE A 472 -8.42 15.23 -25.24
N ASN A 473 -8.09 13.95 -25.07
CA ASN A 473 -7.07 13.25 -25.84
C ASN A 473 -5.74 14.05 -25.91
N GLY A 474 -5.36 14.66 -24.79
CA GLY A 474 -4.14 15.47 -24.65
C GLY A 474 -4.23 16.90 -25.17
N LYS A 475 -5.35 17.34 -25.76
CA LYS A 475 -5.53 18.71 -26.25
C LYS A 475 -6.33 19.54 -25.26
N GLU A 476 -5.76 20.68 -24.87
CA GLU A 476 -6.44 21.66 -24.01
C GLU A 476 -7.73 22.16 -24.65
N GLN A 477 -8.76 22.28 -23.81
CA GLN A 477 -10.09 22.75 -24.18
C GLN A 477 -10.42 23.99 -23.34
N ALA A 478 -11.27 24.86 -23.89
CA ALA A 478 -11.91 25.88 -23.09
C ALA A 478 -12.78 25.21 -22.02
N ILE A 479 -12.75 25.74 -20.80
CA ILE A 479 -13.53 25.25 -19.68
C ILE A 479 -14.87 26.00 -19.68
N ASP A 480 -15.97 25.31 -19.94
CA ASP A 480 -17.31 25.78 -19.57
C ASP A 480 -17.65 25.16 -18.22
N SER A 481 -17.16 25.79 -17.14
CA SER A 481 -17.37 25.31 -15.78
C SER A 481 -18.41 26.14 -15.05
N ARG A 482 -19.19 25.45 -14.21
CA ARG A 482 -19.99 26.09 -13.17
C ARG A 482 -19.23 26.05 -11.85
N VAL A 483 -19.08 27.21 -11.20
CA VAL A 483 -18.58 27.29 -9.83
C VAL A 483 -19.79 27.37 -8.90
N LEU A 484 -19.79 26.53 -7.87
CA LEU A 484 -20.80 26.51 -6.82
C LEU A 484 -20.11 26.59 -5.46
N THR A 485 -20.74 27.25 -4.51
CA THR A 485 -20.21 27.41 -3.16
C THR A 485 -21.23 26.94 -2.15
N ASP A 486 -20.80 26.17 -1.16
CA ASP A 486 -21.66 25.68 -0.08
C ASP A 486 -20.90 25.64 1.24
N GLU A 487 -21.36 26.39 2.23
CA GLU A 487 -20.87 26.37 3.63
C GLU A 487 -19.37 26.09 3.86
N GLY A 488 -18.47 26.73 3.08
CA GLY A 488 -17.02 26.53 3.22
C GLY A 488 -16.39 25.53 2.25
N ILE A 489 -17.13 25.12 1.23
CA ILE A 489 -16.69 24.29 0.12
C ILE A 489 -16.85 25.09 -1.17
N VAL A 490 -15.86 25.02 -2.05
CA VAL A 490 -15.92 25.55 -3.41
C VAL A 490 -15.85 24.40 -4.39
N TYR A 491 -16.88 24.25 -5.22
CA TYR A 491 -16.99 23.24 -6.26
C TYR A 491 -16.78 23.89 -7.63
N THR A 492 -16.01 23.25 -8.50
CA THR A 492 -15.93 23.59 -9.91
C THR A 492 -16.33 22.36 -10.71
N ILE A 493 -17.46 22.47 -11.41
CA ILE A 493 -18.06 21.35 -12.14
C ILE A 493 -17.94 21.58 -13.63
N ILE A 494 -17.52 20.53 -14.35
CA ILE A 494 -17.33 20.52 -15.80
C ILE A 494 -18.14 19.36 -16.36
N ASP A 495 -19.00 19.63 -17.34
CA ASP A 495 -19.76 18.60 -18.03
C ASP A 495 -19.15 18.34 -19.42
N HIS A 496 -19.03 17.07 -19.80
CA HIS A 496 -18.54 16.67 -21.11
C HIS A 496 -19.24 15.42 -21.62
N ASN A 497 -19.58 15.39 -22.91
CA ASN A 497 -20.14 14.21 -23.56
C ASN A 497 -19.01 13.31 -24.06
N ALA A 498 -18.57 12.39 -23.21
CA ALA A 498 -17.42 11.52 -23.46
C ALA A 498 -17.78 10.39 -24.43
N ARG A 499 -16.90 10.14 -25.40
CA ARG A 499 -17.02 9.00 -26.33
C ARG A 499 -16.24 7.78 -25.82
N LYS A 500 -16.63 6.60 -26.28
CA LYS A 500 -15.89 5.36 -26.04
C LYS A 500 -14.44 5.52 -26.49
N GLY A 501 -13.51 5.24 -25.58
CA GLY A 501 -12.06 5.35 -25.81
C GLY A 501 -11.51 6.78 -25.79
N GLU A 502 -12.36 7.80 -25.57
CA GLU A 502 -11.91 9.18 -25.39
C GLU A 502 -11.40 9.38 -23.97
N THR A 503 -10.17 9.89 -23.83
CA THR A 503 -9.60 10.20 -22.51
C THR A 503 -9.85 11.66 -22.15
N VAL A 504 -10.60 11.87 -21.08
CA VAL A 504 -10.86 13.16 -20.47
C VAL A 504 -9.88 13.36 -19.32
N GLU A 505 -9.13 14.47 -19.33
CA GLU A 505 -8.13 14.80 -18.31
C GLU A 505 -8.48 16.12 -17.62
N LEU A 506 -8.49 16.10 -16.29
CA LEU A 506 -8.52 17.27 -15.43
C LEU A 506 -7.17 17.41 -14.73
N GLN A 507 -6.46 18.51 -14.99
CA GLN A 507 -5.29 18.90 -14.22
C GLN A 507 -5.71 19.93 -13.17
N LYS A 508 -5.38 19.67 -11.91
CA LYS A 508 -5.63 20.56 -10.78
C LYS A 508 -4.28 20.93 -10.17
N ILE A 509 -3.92 22.21 -10.21
CA ILE A 509 -2.75 22.73 -9.51
C ILE A 509 -3.24 23.55 -8.34
N VAL A 510 -2.78 23.21 -7.14
CA VAL A 510 -3.19 23.84 -5.89
C VAL A 510 -2.01 24.57 -5.28
N SER A 511 -2.27 25.75 -4.74
CA SER A 511 -1.35 26.44 -3.85
C SER A 511 -1.94 26.55 -2.45
N ILE A 512 -1.09 26.41 -1.43
CA ILE A 512 -1.47 26.42 -0.01
C ILE A 512 -0.66 27.49 0.71
N TYR A 513 -1.33 28.49 1.29
CA TYR A 513 -0.71 29.56 2.09
C TYR A 513 -1.33 29.65 3.47
N THR A 514 -0.55 30.13 4.44
CA THR A 514 -1.02 30.32 5.82
C THR A 514 -0.43 31.59 6.43
N SER A 515 -1.20 32.28 7.27
CA SER A 515 -0.72 33.44 8.01
C SER A 515 0.28 33.09 9.12
N GLN A 516 0.47 31.80 9.44
CA GLN A 516 1.36 31.34 10.52
C GLN A 516 2.79 31.86 10.38
N PHE A 517 3.30 31.96 9.15
CA PHE A 517 4.68 32.36 8.87
C PHE A 517 4.80 33.84 8.48
N GLY A 518 3.81 34.66 8.82
CA GLY A 518 3.81 36.11 8.61
C GLY A 518 3.33 36.57 7.24
N ASP A 519 2.82 35.66 6.41
CA ASP A 519 2.22 36.00 5.12
C ASP A 519 0.90 36.76 5.33
N THR A 520 0.70 37.82 4.54
CA THR A 520 -0.53 38.64 4.52
C THR A 520 -1.19 38.57 3.14
N ASN A 521 -2.50 38.80 3.04
CA ASN A 521 -3.26 38.67 1.78
C ASN A 521 -3.11 37.28 1.16
N ILE A 522 -3.20 36.24 2.00
CA ILE A 522 -2.87 34.86 1.62
C ILE A 522 -3.70 34.30 0.46
N CYS A 523 -4.95 34.76 0.27
CA CYS A 523 -5.75 34.39 -0.92
C CYS A 523 -5.14 34.93 -2.21
N GLU A 524 -4.72 36.20 -2.23
CA GLU A 524 -4.11 36.81 -3.42
C GLU A 524 -2.79 36.10 -3.78
N LEU A 525 -2.00 35.76 -2.75
CA LEU A 525 -0.77 34.98 -2.92
C LEU A 525 -1.05 33.58 -3.47
N ALA A 526 -2.05 32.88 -2.92
CA ALA A 526 -2.46 31.57 -3.38
C ALA A 526 -2.94 31.62 -4.85
N ILE A 527 -3.88 32.51 -5.17
CA ILE A 527 -4.39 32.67 -6.53
C ILE A 527 -3.25 32.94 -7.51
N LYS A 528 -2.35 33.89 -7.18
CA LYS A 528 -1.21 34.21 -8.02
C LYS A 528 -0.26 33.03 -8.20
N ALA A 529 0.03 32.28 -7.14
CA ALA A 529 0.93 31.13 -7.21
C ALA A 529 0.35 29.99 -8.06
N ALA A 530 -0.93 29.66 -7.90
CA ALA A 530 -1.60 28.66 -8.71
C ALA A 530 -1.77 29.11 -10.17
N ASP A 531 -2.03 30.40 -10.42
CA ASP A 531 -2.14 30.98 -11.77
C ASP A 531 -0.79 31.00 -12.51
N GLN A 532 0.30 31.31 -11.82
CA GLN A 532 1.64 31.37 -12.42
C GLN A 532 2.36 30.02 -12.47
N ALA A 533 1.84 29.00 -11.79
CA ALA A 533 2.44 27.68 -11.79
C ALA A 533 2.58 27.14 -13.23
N PRO A 534 3.67 26.42 -13.55
CA PRO A 534 3.80 25.75 -14.84
C PRO A 534 2.84 24.54 -14.91
N SER A 535 2.85 23.82 -16.03
CA SER A 535 2.04 22.61 -16.19
C SER A 535 2.44 21.51 -15.19
N PHE A 536 1.56 20.53 -14.97
CA PHE A 536 1.85 19.36 -14.13
C PHE A 536 3.18 18.70 -14.49
N ASP A 537 3.43 18.47 -15.78
CA ASP A 537 4.61 17.73 -16.25
C ASP A 537 5.91 18.50 -15.97
N MET A 538 5.89 19.83 -16.12
CA MET A 538 7.03 20.68 -15.77
C MET A 538 7.24 20.75 -14.25
N LEU A 539 6.16 20.88 -13.46
CA LEU A 539 6.25 20.84 -11.99
C LEU A 539 6.88 19.53 -11.51
N LEU A 540 6.47 18.40 -12.09
CA LEU A 540 7.02 17.09 -11.75
C LEU A 540 8.49 16.97 -12.15
N GLU A 541 8.85 17.40 -13.37
CA GLU A 541 10.23 17.38 -13.84
C GLU A 541 11.15 18.21 -12.94
N ASP A 542 10.73 19.43 -12.60
CA ASP A 542 11.52 20.32 -11.75
C ASP A 542 11.60 19.81 -10.31
N SER A 543 10.49 19.28 -9.76
CA SER A 543 10.46 18.66 -8.44
C SER A 543 11.39 17.43 -8.37
N ALA A 544 11.41 16.60 -9.42
CA ALA A 544 12.27 15.43 -9.49
C ALA A 544 13.77 15.79 -9.47
N LYS A 545 14.18 16.92 -10.06
CA LYS A 545 15.56 17.42 -9.98
C LYS A 545 15.96 17.79 -8.54
N VAL A 546 15.02 18.36 -7.77
CA VAL A 546 15.25 18.66 -6.35
C VAL A 546 15.33 17.38 -5.53
N TRP A 547 14.42 16.42 -5.77
CA TRP A 547 14.52 15.10 -5.15
C TRP A 547 15.82 14.38 -5.48
N GLU A 548 16.29 14.42 -6.73
CA GLU A 548 17.58 13.85 -7.11
C GLU A 548 18.71 14.45 -6.26
N SER A 549 18.71 15.77 -6.05
CA SER A 549 19.70 16.46 -5.22
C SER A 549 19.62 16.05 -3.74
N ILE A 550 18.42 15.77 -3.23
CA ILE A 550 18.19 15.23 -1.88
C ILE A 550 18.76 13.81 -1.79
N TRP A 551 18.44 12.94 -2.75
CA TRP A 551 18.88 11.56 -2.79
C TRP A 551 20.39 11.41 -2.98
N GLN A 552 21.04 12.31 -3.72
CA GLN A 552 22.50 12.36 -3.81
C GLN A 552 23.17 12.58 -2.45
N LYS A 553 22.48 13.22 -1.49
CA LYS A 553 22.98 13.43 -0.12
C LYS A 553 22.56 12.32 0.84
N ALA A 554 21.39 11.72 0.63
CA ALA A 554 20.71 10.89 1.63
C ALA A 554 20.61 9.39 1.29
N ASP A 555 20.78 8.97 0.02
CA ASP A 555 20.62 7.56 -0.37
C ASP A 555 21.68 6.68 0.32
N ILE A 556 21.21 5.55 0.87
CA ILE A 556 22.04 4.53 1.51
C ILE A 556 21.82 3.24 0.72
N ARG A 557 22.92 2.67 0.20
CA ARG A 557 22.86 1.48 -0.65
C ARG A 557 23.13 0.20 0.13
N ILE A 558 22.24 -0.78 -0.02
CA ILE A 558 22.32 -2.12 0.58
C ILE A 558 22.44 -3.12 -0.56
N GLU A 559 23.45 -3.98 -0.50
CA GLU A 559 23.63 -5.09 -1.43
C GLU A 559 23.14 -6.40 -0.80
N GLY A 560 22.55 -7.28 -1.62
CA GLY A 560 22.11 -8.62 -1.19
C GLY A 560 20.73 -8.68 -0.52
N ASP A 561 20.10 -7.54 -0.23
CA ASP A 561 18.75 -7.49 0.34
C ASP A 561 17.94 -6.33 -0.26
N ARG A 562 17.15 -6.65 -1.29
CA ARG A 562 16.33 -5.66 -2.01
C ARG A 562 15.17 -5.14 -1.16
N ILE A 563 14.61 -5.96 -0.27
CA ILE A 563 13.51 -5.53 0.61
C ILE A 563 14.04 -4.50 1.62
N SER A 564 15.17 -4.77 2.26
CA SER A 564 15.80 -3.80 3.16
C SER A 564 16.18 -2.51 2.42
N GLN A 565 16.73 -2.60 1.20
CA GLN A 565 17.02 -1.43 0.37
C GLN A 565 15.78 -0.57 0.11
N LYS A 566 14.67 -1.21 -0.28
CA LYS A 566 13.38 -0.55 -0.55
C LYS A 566 12.83 0.12 0.70
N LEU A 567 12.78 -0.59 1.82
CA LEU A 567 12.24 -0.07 3.08
C LEU A 567 13.07 1.10 3.61
N LEU A 568 14.40 1.05 3.47
CA LEU A 568 15.27 2.16 3.87
C LEU A 568 14.99 3.42 3.04
N ARG A 569 14.86 3.28 1.71
CA ARG A 569 14.48 4.39 0.82
C ARG A 569 13.07 4.92 1.16
N MET A 570 12.11 4.04 1.45
CA MET A 570 10.78 4.45 1.91
C MET A 570 10.86 5.29 3.20
N HIS A 571 11.65 4.87 4.18
CA HIS A 571 11.84 5.61 5.43
C HIS A 571 12.49 6.98 5.20
N ILE A 572 13.54 7.06 4.38
CA ILE A 572 14.21 8.33 4.03
C ILE A 572 13.25 9.26 3.30
N TYR A 573 12.43 8.74 2.38
CA TYR A 573 11.38 9.51 1.71
C TYR A 573 10.41 10.12 2.74
N HIS A 574 9.89 9.34 3.68
CA HIS A 574 8.96 9.84 4.70
C HIS A 574 9.59 10.80 5.71
N LEU A 575 10.91 10.70 5.95
CA LEU A 575 11.65 11.74 6.67
C LEU A 575 11.58 13.06 5.90
N MET A 576 11.90 13.05 4.60
CA MET A 576 11.85 14.25 3.74
C MET A 576 10.44 14.84 3.58
N VAL A 577 9.40 14.00 3.59
CA VAL A 577 8.00 14.46 3.64
C VAL A 577 7.72 15.21 4.95
N SER A 578 8.30 14.76 6.07
CA SER A 578 8.05 15.33 7.39
C SER A 578 8.88 16.59 7.68
N ALA A 579 10.15 16.60 7.26
CA ALA A 579 11.00 17.77 7.26
C ALA A 579 12.00 17.70 6.10
N SER A 580 12.04 18.75 5.31
CA SER A 580 12.91 18.88 4.14
C SER A 580 13.78 20.15 4.27
N PRO A 581 14.62 20.48 3.28
CA PRO A 581 15.28 21.78 3.22
C PRO A 581 14.34 23.00 3.33
N HIS A 582 13.03 22.85 3.05
CA HIS A 582 12.04 23.91 3.27
C HIS A 582 11.85 24.29 4.74
N ASN A 583 12.20 23.39 5.68
CA ASN A 583 12.02 23.60 7.12
C ASN A 583 13.05 24.56 7.73
N VAL A 584 14.12 24.93 7.01
CA VAL A 584 15.22 25.79 7.51
C VAL A 584 14.74 27.13 8.09
N LYS A 585 13.58 27.62 7.63
CA LYS A 585 12.99 28.89 8.10
C LYS A 585 11.66 28.73 8.82
N LEU A 586 11.15 27.52 8.97
CA LEU A 586 9.87 27.27 9.64
C LEU A 586 10.09 27.24 11.16
N ASP A 587 9.17 27.83 11.91
CA ASP A 587 9.11 27.62 13.36
C ASP A 587 8.26 26.39 13.69
N ALA A 588 8.80 25.22 13.35
CA ALA A 588 8.17 23.93 13.57
C ALA A 588 9.23 22.86 13.85
N SER A 589 8.83 21.79 14.54
CA SER A 589 9.58 20.53 14.55
C SER A 589 8.71 19.37 14.07
N VAL A 590 9.26 18.15 14.10
CA VAL A 590 8.63 16.95 13.54
C VAL A 590 7.75 16.28 14.58
N THR A 591 6.49 16.05 14.23
CA THR A 591 5.53 15.33 15.08
C THR A 591 5.88 13.83 15.13
N ALA A 592 5.36 13.10 16.13
CA ALA A 592 5.55 11.65 16.24
C ALA A 592 5.05 10.82 15.03
N ARG A 593 4.20 11.41 14.17
CA ARG A 593 3.71 10.82 12.92
C ARG A 593 4.06 11.66 11.68
N GLY A 594 5.01 12.59 11.80
CA GLY A 594 5.35 13.53 10.74
C GLY A 594 4.14 14.31 10.25
N LEU A 595 3.97 14.40 8.93
CA LEU A 595 2.81 15.02 8.28
C LEU A 595 1.82 13.97 7.72
N HIS A 596 1.72 12.80 8.37
CA HIS A 596 1.01 11.63 7.85
C HIS A 596 -0.33 11.32 8.56
N GLY A 597 -0.65 12.02 9.66
CA GLY A 597 -1.89 11.81 10.39
C GLY A 597 -1.92 12.39 11.80
N GLU A 598 -3.08 12.25 12.44
CA GLU A 598 -3.44 12.91 13.72
C GLU A 598 -3.10 12.11 14.98
N ALA A 599 -2.61 10.87 14.85
CA ALA A 599 -2.24 10.10 16.03
C ALA A 599 -1.18 10.84 16.87
N TYR A 600 -1.31 10.75 18.20
CA TYR A 600 -0.60 11.60 19.16
C TYR A 600 -0.89 13.11 19.03
N ARG A 601 -2.02 13.47 18.42
CA ARG A 601 -2.46 14.87 18.19
C ARG A 601 -1.43 15.69 17.41
N GLY A 602 -0.54 15.01 16.69
CA GLY A 602 0.63 15.60 16.05
C GLY A 602 1.58 16.32 17.02
N HIS A 603 1.64 15.95 18.30
CA HIS A 603 2.61 16.53 19.22
C HIS A 603 4.05 16.08 18.94
N ILE A 604 4.99 16.89 19.42
CA ILE A 604 6.43 16.71 19.28
C ILE A 604 6.97 16.18 20.61
N PHE A 605 7.65 15.04 20.52
CA PHE A 605 8.19 14.28 21.65
C PHE A 605 9.72 14.26 21.62
N TRP A 606 10.33 13.52 22.53
CA TRP A 606 11.74 13.13 22.47
C TRP A 606 12.11 12.30 21.21
N ASP A 607 11.13 11.86 20.42
CA ASP A 607 11.28 11.19 19.12
C ASP A 607 12.24 11.93 18.17
N GLU A 608 12.41 13.24 18.33
CA GLU A 608 13.46 14.02 17.66
C GLU A 608 14.85 13.38 17.79
N LEU A 609 15.18 12.76 18.93
CA LEU A 609 16.47 12.07 19.16
C LEU A 609 16.70 10.88 18.20
N PHE A 610 15.63 10.29 17.67
CA PHE A 610 15.72 9.16 16.73
C PHE A 610 15.95 9.63 15.29
N ILE A 611 15.44 10.81 14.93
CA ILE A 611 15.51 11.33 13.55
C ILE A 611 16.62 12.36 13.35
N LEU A 612 16.98 13.13 14.39
CA LEU A 612 18.01 14.16 14.32
C LEU A 612 19.37 13.65 13.83
N PRO A 613 19.86 12.45 14.23
CA PRO A 613 21.14 11.94 13.71
C PRO A 613 21.18 11.85 12.19
N PHE A 614 20.06 11.50 11.55
CA PHE A 614 19.96 11.50 10.09
C PHE A 614 20.08 12.92 9.53
N TYR A 615 19.33 13.89 10.07
CA TYR A 615 19.41 15.26 9.60
C TYR A 615 20.75 15.92 9.90
N ASP A 616 21.39 15.65 11.04
CA ASP A 616 22.69 16.20 11.39
C ASP A 616 23.77 15.80 10.38
N ILE A 617 23.71 14.55 9.89
CA ILE A 617 24.66 14.01 8.91
C ILE A 617 24.38 14.57 7.50
N HIS A 618 23.11 14.61 7.08
CA HIS A 618 22.75 14.86 5.69
C HIS A 618 22.26 16.29 5.40
N PHE A 619 21.63 16.95 6.38
CA PHE A 619 20.96 18.26 6.28
C PHE A 619 21.06 19.08 7.59
N PRO A 620 22.27 19.45 8.04
CA PRO A 620 22.49 20.07 9.36
C PRO A 620 21.74 21.40 9.55
N GLU A 621 21.43 22.12 8.47
CA GLU A 621 20.59 23.31 8.49
C GLU A 621 19.14 23.01 8.89
N VAL A 622 18.60 21.85 8.49
CA VAL A 622 17.28 21.38 8.89
C VAL A 622 17.31 20.98 10.36
N ALA A 623 18.30 20.17 10.76
CA ALA A 623 18.47 19.77 12.16
C ALA A 623 18.57 20.98 13.10
N ARG A 624 19.35 22.00 12.72
CA ARG A 624 19.43 23.27 13.43
C ARG A 624 18.05 23.93 13.56
N SER A 625 17.25 23.98 12.49
CA SER A 625 15.92 24.57 12.53
C SER A 625 14.98 23.83 13.50
N LEU A 626 15.01 22.49 13.49
CA LEU A 626 14.26 21.66 14.42
C LEU A 626 14.67 21.94 15.88
N LEU A 627 15.96 22.09 16.15
CA LEU A 627 16.44 22.49 17.48
C LEU A 627 16.07 23.94 17.84
N MET A 628 15.99 24.85 16.85
CA MET A 628 15.54 26.22 17.09
C MET A 628 14.09 26.29 17.53
N TYR A 629 13.23 25.34 17.14
CA TYR A 629 11.89 25.20 17.71
C TYR A 629 11.95 25.03 19.24
N ARG A 630 12.81 24.14 19.75
CA ARG A 630 13.02 23.94 21.20
C ARG A 630 13.61 25.19 21.86
N TYR A 631 14.61 25.80 21.23
CA TYR A 631 15.24 27.02 21.75
C TYR A 631 14.24 28.16 21.94
N ARG A 632 13.35 28.39 20.96
CA ARG A 632 12.32 29.45 21.04
C ARG A 632 11.30 29.22 22.14
N ARG A 633 11.17 27.98 22.63
CA ARG A 633 10.25 27.54 23.69
C ARG A 633 10.93 27.30 25.04
N LEU A 634 12.19 27.73 25.17
CA LEU A 634 12.99 27.53 26.39
C LEU A 634 12.37 28.22 27.62
N ASP A 635 11.71 29.35 27.44
CA ASP A 635 11.05 30.06 28.55
C ASP A 635 9.79 29.33 29.04
N SER A 636 9.03 28.69 28.16
CA SER A 636 7.93 27.79 28.52
C SER A 636 8.46 26.59 29.33
N ALA A 637 9.55 25.96 28.88
CA ALA A 637 10.19 24.86 29.60
C ALA A 637 10.73 25.29 30.99
N ARG A 638 11.26 26.51 31.12
CA ARG A 638 11.68 27.07 32.41
C ARG A 638 10.50 27.39 33.32
N ALA A 639 9.39 27.85 32.77
CA ALA A 639 8.16 28.07 33.52
C ALA A 639 7.63 26.75 34.08
N TYR A 640 7.56 25.72 33.22
CA TYR A 640 7.14 24.38 33.61
C TYR A 640 8.04 23.77 34.70
N ALA A 641 9.36 23.94 34.63
CA ALA A 641 10.28 23.52 35.70
C ALA A 641 9.94 24.17 37.06
N ARG A 642 9.67 25.49 37.06
CA ARG A 642 9.33 26.25 38.27
C ARG A 642 8.01 25.80 38.89
N GLU A 643 7.02 25.43 38.09
CA GLU A 643 5.73 24.93 38.58
C GLU A 643 5.87 23.67 39.46
N TYR A 644 6.91 22.88 39.22
CA TYR A 644 7.23 21.67 39.98
C TYR A 644 8.37 21.87 40.99
N GLY A 645 8.81 23.11 41.24
CA GLY A 645 9.86 23.42 42.20
C GLY A 645 11.28 23.07 41.75
N TYR A 646 11.50 22.88 40.45
CA TYR A 646 12.83 22.65 39.88
C TYR A 646 13.46 23.95 39.34
N GLU A 647 14.78 23.95 39.18
CA GLU A 647 15.54 24.97 38.46
C GLU A 647 15.85 24.52 37.02
N GLY A 648 16.29 25.44 36.17
CA GLY A 648 16.65 25.13 34.78
C GLY A 648 15.44 25.07 33.84
N ALA A 649 15.52 24.23 32.81
CA ALA A 649 14.48 24.05 31.79
C ALA A 649 14.03 22.59 31.77
N MET A 650 12.73 22.37 31.96
CA MET A 650 12.08 21.07 31.85
C MET A 650 11.20 21.11 30.61
N PHE A 651 11.64 20.51 29.51
CA PHE A 651 10.82 20.42 28.31
C PHE A 651 9.64 19.47 28.55
N PRO A 652 8.47 19.75 27.97
CA PRO A 652 7.30 18.90 28.14
C PRO A 652 7.48 17.55 27.44
N TRP A 653 6.77 16.53 27.94
CA TRP A 653 6.71 15.22 27.30
C TRP A 653 6.04 15.31 25.93
N GLN A 654 4.93 16.06 25.86
CA GLN A 654 4.25 16.43 24.63
C GLN A 654 4.30 17.94 24.43
N SER A 655 4.93 18.36 23.34
CA SER A 655 5.08 19.77 22.98
C SER A 655 4.28 20.07 21.71
N GLY A 656 3.56 21.19 21.70
CA GLY A 656 2.83 21.67 20.53
C GLY A 656 3.30 23.06 20.08
N SER A 657 2.37 24.01 19.95
CA SER A 657 2.65 25.33 19.37
C SER A 657 3.50 26.23 20.27
N ASP A 658 3.17 26.33 21.56
CA ASP A 658 3.74 27.27 22.53
C ASP A 658 4.82 26.67 23.45
N GLY A 659 4.99 25.34 23.38
CA GLY A 659 5.95 24.60 24.20
C GLY A 659 5.52 24.35 25.64
N SER A 660 4.24 24.55 25.96
CA SER A 660 3.64 24.08 27.20
C SER A 660 3.43 22.55 27.18
N GLU A 661 3.14 21.96 28.35
CA GLU A 661 2.87 20.52 28.45
C GLU A 661 1.47 20.18 27.96
N GLU A 662 1.41 19.45 26.84
CA GLU A 662 0.15 19.02 26.22
C GLU A 662 -0.27 17.59 26.61
N THR A 663 0.54 16.90 27.42
CA THR A 663 0.16 15.57 27.92
C THR A 663 -1.08 15.69 28.78
N GLN A 664 -2.11 14.92 28.43
CA GLN A 664 -3.34 14.87 29.20
C GLN A 664 -3.04 14.43 30.64
N VAL A 665 -3.75 14.99 31.62
CA VAL A 665 -3.61 14.61 33.04
C VAL A 665 -4.49 13.40 33.38
N LEU A 666 -5.52 13.18 32.57
CA LEU A 666 -6.45 12.06 32.69
C LEU A 666 -6.50 11.30 31.36
N HIS A 667 -6.51 9.98 31.44
CA HIS A 667 -6.62 9.09 30.30
C HIS A 667 -7.85 8.20 30.46
N LEU A 668 -8.63 8.06 29.38
CA LEU A 668 -9.71 7.09 29.29
C LEU A 668 -9.13 5.74 28.86
N ASN A 669 -9.16 4.75 29.75
CA ASN A 669 -8.77 3.38 29.41
C ASN A 669 -9.84 2.77 28.49
N PRO A 670 -9.50 2.43 27.23
CA PRO A 670 -10.49 1.95 26.26
C PRO A 670 -11.00 0.53 26.55
N VAL A 671 -10.27 -0.24 27.37
CA VAL A 671 -10.66 -1.62 27.76
C VAL A 671 -11.66 -1.59 28.90
N THR A 672 -11.49 -0.68 29.86
CA THR A 672 -12.37 -0.58 31.05
C THR A 672 -13.44 0.49 30.92
N GLY A 673 -13.26 1.47 30.02
CA GLY A 673 -14.12 2.65 29.90
C GLY A 673 -13.97 3.66 31.05
N GLU A 674 -12.94 3.50 31.88
CA GLU A 674 -12.72 4.34 33.07
C GLU A 674 -11.65 5.40 32.84
N TRP A 675 -11.86 6.58 33.43
CA TRP A 675 -10.86 7.64 33.47
C TRP A 675 -9.88 7.40 34.62
N GLY A 676 -8.59 7.31 34.31
CA GLY A 676 -7.50 7.22 35.27
C GLY A 676 -6.51 8.39 35.13
N PRO A 677 -5.62 8.59 36.11
CA PRO A 677 -4.51 9.53 35.95
C PRO A 677 -3.59 9.06 34.81
N ASP A 678 -3.18 10.00 33.95
CA ASP A 678 -2.12 9.77 32.99
C ASP A 678 -0.79 10.24 33.61
N HIS A 679 0.15 9.32 33.72
CA HIS A 679 1.46 9.57 34.32
C HIS A 679 2.56 9.71 33.26
N SER A 680 2.21 9.83 31.98
CA SER A 680 3.20 9.91 30.88
C SER A 680 4.12 11.12 31.03
N SER A 681 3.61 12.25 31.53
CA SER A 681 4.42 13.44 31.82
C SER A 681 5.48 13.23 32.93
N LEU A 682 5.40 12.12 33.68
CA LEU A 682 6.40 11.74 34.68
C LEU A 682 7.56 10.93 34.08
N GLN A 683 7.47 10.49 32.83
CA GLN A 683 8.53 9.77 32.10
C GLN A 683 9.60 10.74 31.58
N ARG A 684 10.09 11.61 32.45
CA ARG A 684 10.97 12.75 32.15
C ARG A 684 12.44 12.47 32.44
#